data_AF-A1SBY8-F1
#
_entry.id   AF-A1SBY8-F1
#
_cell.length_a   1.000
_cell.length_b   1.000
_cell.length_c   1.000
_cell.angle_alpha   90.00
_cell.angle_beta   90.00
_cell.angle_gamma   90.00
#
_symmetry.space_group_name_H-M   'P 1'
#
loop_
_entity.id
_entity.type
_entity.pdbx_description
1 polymer ?
#
loop_
_entity_poly.entity_id
_entity_poly.type
_entity_poly.pdbx_seq_one_letter_code
_entity_poly.pdbx_strand_id
1 'polypeptide(L)'
;MLPVTVPASRGDAAHLDAGRRVSPALLALDEHLFNPDASQWLVIDSGNTAVPRTVVPSLVDGLELIGKGRIAALVGHLRDGVGVVDVDVPGEFGDFLAAEVADWLSRRDCWVLERPSGGAKGRWHIFFAHSDFHYAPAAARAGFAAAVSGFLTALAEDVKVPRGELDLRDAVRPLSSPHRFGAVTRPKGELREALRGLKRVLPDPPSPSPLRPRAKVKPTNAGHKSTATGSGLVVPLALQRWKRQLRTEWRNYLLTGEIPAGSWAAGATKTRAAVEVDRSLVEAACTREMVWAIGDPEMAWRIIRESHPTAMTKAKHQGYSWWLGYVWNDLVRSASEFNTTSEKPRQVEAPPVEVVEAVAAARAELGRLMWSVPDRQRAALLLVGHHLLDRVLRKRNLRVPCPERDLLLDTGLGDRKTVRAALARLNGRLGTLHTDCLSPVERDSTSYEFEINQAPEGEGRQIPPPGFDPPPAPRGLWATLPRSSHSLWRTLLTCSTPLELGDLVVKAGLVKAAGDEVSKSQRSTAKAALVALSKAGMVRVDENGCWQAATRPRSVQVEQDAAAAYARQLETIEAERAAYRAGTTSSWTAGRARAIKAQRAKEKAWWDNLSPAARAERAAAKRLEFDQMSISQQAALKSRLAERRMRAGIDELETYQTWLRSLPADEYVARSLERKQRFQALSPAERGASVAAWDRHRLRYGLTAQRLATPALDARTATPDVEQAALLPDGVAARDATFLERQGNLLDDVERQAAG
;
A
#
# COMPACT_ATOMS: atom_id res chain seq x y z
N MET A 1 20.34 -4.62 12.13
CA MET A 1 20.93 -3.52 11.34
C MET A 1 21.70 -4.12 10.17
N LEU A 2 21.55 -3.58 8.97
CA LEU A 2 22.35 -3.97 7.81
C LEU A 2 23.77 -3.39 7.93
N PRO A 3 24.81 -4.00 7.32
CA PRO A 3 26.12 -3.38 7.25
C PRO A 3 26.09 -2.17 6.31
N VAL A 4 26.42 -0.99 6.82
CA VAL A 4 26.57 0.24 6.03
C VAL A 4 28.00 0.29 5.49
N THR A 5 28.16 0.63 4.21
CA THR A 5 29.47 0.84 3.58
C THR A 5 29.67 2.32 3.34
N VAL A 6 30.71 2.91 3.93
CA VAL A 6 31.12 4.29 3.64
C VAL A 6 32.01 4.28 2.39
N PRO A 7 31.65 5.01 1.32
CA PRO A 7 32.52 5.14 0.15
C PRO A 7 33.81 5.89 0.51
N ALA A 8 34.90 5.58 -0.19
CA ALA A 8 36.18 6.24 0.01
C ALA A 8 36.07 7.75 -0.21
N SER A 9 36.63 8.56 0.70
CA SER A 9 36.77 10.00 0.44
C SER A 9 37.78 10.22 -0.69
N ARG A 10 37.80 11.40 -1.33
CA ARG A 10 38.83 11.70 -2.36
C ARG A 10 40.27 11.66 -1.83
N GLY A 11 40.48 11.70 -0.51
CA GLY A 11 41.80 11.49 0.11
C GLY A 11 42.18 10.01 0.28
N ASP A 12 41.20 9.10 0.30
CA ASP A 12 41.41 7.65 0.52
C ASP A 12 41.69 6.86 -0.76
N ALA A 13 41.69 7.50 -1.94
CA ALA A 13 41.90 6.84 -3.24
C ALA A 13 43.26 6.12 -3.37
N ALA A 14 44.21 6.40 -2.46
CA ALA A 14 45.51 5.75 -2.36
C ALA A 14 45.62 4.70 -1.23
N HIS A 15 44.55 4.46 -0.45
CA HIS A 15 44.59 3.56 0.72
C HIS A 15 43.81 2.25 0.48
N LEU A 16 44.38 1.14 0.96
CA LEU A 16 43.88 -0.25 0.82
C LEU A 16 42.47 -0.55 1.40
N ASP A 17 41.83 0.41 2.05
CA ASP A 17 40.59 0.25 2.84
C ASP A 17 39.33 0.88 2.17
N ALA A 18 39.43 1.21 0.88
CA ALA A 18 38.36 1.86 0.10
C ALA A 18 37.06 1.03 0.05
N GLY A 19 35.93 1.63 0.47
CA GLY A 19 34.63 0.94 0.57
C GLY A 19 34.44 0.21 1.89
N ARG A 20 34.55 0.95 3.01
CA ARG A 20 34.69 0.37 4.35
C ARG A 20 33.34 0.02 4.99
N ARG A 21 33.19 -1.22 5.47
CA ARG A 21 32.02 -1.63 6.27
C ARG A 21 32.10 -1.03 7.68
N VAL A 22 31.08 -0.28 8.08
CA VAL A 22 30.91 0.25 9.43
C VAL A 22 30.57 -0.88 10.41
N SER A 23 31.22 -0.90 11.57
CA SER A 23 30.90 -1.82 12.66
C SER A 23 29.43 -1.63 13.11
N PRO A 24 28.61 -2.70 13.19
CA PRO A 24 27.24 -2.59 13.68
C PRO A 24 27.13 -2.06 15.12
N ALA A 25 28.17 -2.22 15.94
CA ALA A 25 28.20 -1.65 17.29
C ALA A 25 28.51 -0.14 17.26
N LEU A 26 29.31 0.32 16.30
CA LEU A 26 29.63 1.74 16.08
C LEU A 26 28.42 2.49 15.52
N LEU A 27 27.75 1.90 14.53
CA LEU A 27 26.50 2.44 13.98
C LEU A 27 25.41 2.50 15.07
N ALA A 28 25.27 1.46 15.90
CA ALA A 28 24.31 1.46 17.00
C ALA A 28 24.65 2.44 18.14
N LEU A 29 25.92 2.84 18.29
CA LEU A 29 26.31 3.96 19.16
C LEU A 29 25.87 5.28 18.54
N ASP A 30 26.18 5.53 17.28
CA ASP A 30 25.76 6.76 16.58
C ASP A 30 24.23 6.92 16.53
N GLU A 31 23.50 5.86 16.20
CA GLU A 31 22.02 5.85 16.24
C GLU A 31 21.44 6.14 17.63
N HIS A 32 22.22 5.98 18.70
CA HIS A 32 21.79 6.21 20.08
C HIS A 32 22.30 7.54 20.66
N LEU A 33 23.40 8.09 20.12
CA LEU A 33 24.03 9.37 20.50
C LEU A 33 23.45 10.59 19.75
N PHE A 34 23.07 10.42 18.48
CA PHE A 34 22.65 11.53 17.62
C PHE A 34 21.14 11.65 17.53
N ASN A 35 20.67 12.85 17.19
CA ASN A 35 19.26 13.13 16.97
C ASN A 35 18.80 12.59 15.58
N PRO A 36 17.81 11.68 15.50
CA PRO A 36 17.36 11.09 14.24
C PRO A 36 16.45 11.98 13.40
N ASP A 37 16.23 13.25 13.75
CA ASP A 37 15.56 14.24 12.90
C ASP A 37 16.48 14.69 11.74
N ALA A 38 15.96 14.69 10.51
CA ALA A 38 16.65 15.12 9.30
C ALA A 38 17.04 16.62 9.28
N SER A 39 16.51 17.42 10.21
CA SER A 39 16.99 18.80 10.44
C SER A 39 18.36 18.86 11.15
N GLN A 40 18.76 17.77 11.80
CA GLN A 40 19.93 17.68 12.69
C GLN A 40 21.14 17.03 12.01
N TRP A 41 21.08 16.83 10.69
CA TRP A 41 22.13 16.22 9.88
C TRP A 41 22.56 17.16 8.76
N LEU A 42 23.87 17.33 8.59
CA LEU A 42 24.47 18.09 7.49
C LEU A 42 25.73 17.40 6.97
N VAL A 43 26.00 17.59 5.69
CA VAL A 43 27.23 17.12 5.04
C VAL A 43 28.18 18.29 4.80
N ILE A 44 29.48 18.05 4.94
CA ILE A 44 30.54 19.05 4.71
C ILE A 44 31.53 18.60 3.63
N ASP A 45 32.18 19.57 3.00
CA ASP A 45 33.33 19.35 2.12
C ASP A 45 34.67 19.27 2.89
N SER A 46 35.77 19.07 2.14
CA SER A 46 37.14 19.03 2.68
C SER A 46 37.59 20.38 3.26
N GLY A 47 36.97 21.48 2.83
CA GLY A 47 37.16 22.83 3.35
C GLY A 47 36.36 23.11 4.63
N ASN A 48 35.70 22.11 5.21
CA ASN A 48 34.85 22.23 6.40
C ASN A 48 33.62 23.15 6.16
N THR A 49 33.20 23.34 4.91
CA THR A 49 32.01 24.10 4.54
C THR A 49 30.82 23.18 4.32
N ALA A 50 29.63 23.58 4.77
CA ALA A 50 28.40 22.80 4.56
C ALA A 50 28.04 22.72 3.07
N VAL A 51 27.79 21.52 2.55
CA VAL A 51 27.37 21.33 1.16
C VAL A 51 25.90 21.77 1.02
N PRO A 52 25.59 22.79 0.21
CA PRO A 52 24.25 23.35 0.13
C PRO A 52 23.27 22.40 -0.56
N ARG A 53 21.96 22.61 -0.31
CA ARG A 53 20.82 21.87 -0.90
C ARG A 53 20.69 20.38 -0.52
N THR A 54 21.74 19.71 -0.05
CA THR A 54 21.67 18.32 0.38
C THR A 54 20.86 18.16 1.67
N VAL A 55 19.75 17.41 1.62
CA VAL A 55 18.95 17.03 2.79
C VAL A 55 19.31 15.62 3.20
N VAL A 56 19.87 15.42 4.39
CA VAL A 56 20.25 14.10 4.89
C VAL A 56 19.08 13.50 5.70
N PRO A 57 18.37 12.46 5.23
CA PRO A 57 17.16 11.97 5.91
C PRO A 57 17.44 11.06 7.12
N SER A 58 18.63 10.46 7.19
CA SER A 58 19.10 9.62 8.29
C SER A 58 20.63 9.51 8.30
N LEU A 59 21.20 9.02 9.41
CA LEU A 59 22.62 8.67 9.51
C LEU A 59 23.09 7.78 8.35
N VAL A 60 22.34 6.71 8.03
CA VAL A 60 22.69 5.77 6.96
C VAL A 60 22.73 6.45 5.59
N ASP A 61 21.72 7.27 5.28
CA ASP A 61 21.69 8.05 4.04
C ASP A 61 22.86 9.04 3.96
N GLY A 62 23.22 9.67 5.08
CA GLY A 62 24.35 10.57 5.18
C GLY A 62 25.69 9.88 4.95
N LEU A 63 25.89 8.68 5.51
CA LEU A 63 27.07 7.85 5.31
C LEU A 63 27.18 7.35 3.85
N GLU A 64 26.06 7.02 3.20
CA GLU A 64 26.01 6.66 1.78
C GLU A 64 26.42 7.81 0.83
N LEU A 65 26.38 9.07 1.28
CA LEU A 65 26.75 10.25 0.49
C LEU A 65 28.25 10.60 0.55
N ILE A 66 28.97 10.10 1.54
CA ILE A 66 30.40 10.40 1.74
C ILE A 66 31.21 9.91 0.54
N GLY A 67 32.18 10.71 0.09
CA GLY A 67 33.00 10.42 -1.09
C GLY A 67 32.35 10.78 -2.43
N LYS A 68 31.04 11.06 -2.47
CA LYS A 68 30.33 11.49 -3.69
C LYS A 68 30.40 13.00 -3.87
N GLY A 69 30.55 13.44 -5.12
CA GLY A 69 30.65 14.87 -5.46
C GLY A 69 31.77 15.59 -4.68
N ARG A 70 31.37 16.55 -3.83
CA ARG A 70 32.24 17.30 -2.90
C ARG A 70 32.12 16.87 -1.43
N ILE A 71 31.29 15.87 -1.12
CA ILE A 71 30.97 15.48 0.26
C ILE A 71 32.12 14.68 0.86
N ALA A 72 32.73 15.22 1.91
CA ALA A 72 33.90 14.63 2.58
C ALA A 72 33.57 14.00 3.94
N ALA A 73 32.59 14.54 4.68
CA ALA A 73 32.18 13.99 5.98
C ALA A 73 30.72 14.33 6.32
N LEU A 74 30.15 13.56 7.25
CA LEU A 74 28.84 13.79 7.86
C LEU A 74 29.01 14.44 9.23
N VAL A 75 28.12 15.37 9.57
CA VAL A 75 28.00 16.00 10.90
C VAL A 75 26.55 15.82 11.37
N GLY A 76 26.36 15.52 12.65
CA GLY A 76 25.05 15.45 13.27
C GLY A 76 25.02 16.24 14.58
N HIS A 77 23.83 16.67 15.00
CA HIS A 77 23.62 17.16 16.37
C HIS A 77 23.27 15.99 17.31
N LEU A 78 23.79 16.06 18.54
CA LEU A 78 23.55 15.10 19.60
C LEU A 78 22.11 15.21 20.12
N ARG A 79 21.63 14.13 20.75
CA ARG A 79 20.33 14.10 21.45
C ARG A 79 20.40 14.79 22.82
N ASP A 80 19.25 15.13 23.38
CA ASP A 80 19.13 15.41 24.82
C ASP A 80 19.69 14.24 25.67
N GLY A 81 20.43 14.60 26.72
CA GLY A 81 21.17 13.69 27.59
C GLY A 81 22.59 13.34 27.11
N VAL A 82 23.05 13.85 25.95
CA VAL A 82 24.38 13.57 25.38
C VAL A 82 25.10 14.86 25.03
N GLY A 83 26.38 14.96 25.40
CA GLY A 83 27.27 16.07 25.06
C GLY A 83 28.61 15.58 24.50
N VAL A 84 29.38 16.50 23.93
CA VAL A 84 30.77 16.22 23.52
C VAL A 84 31.67 17.41 23.83
N VAL A 85 32.84 17.13 24.38
CA VAL A 85 33.94 18.11 24.49
C VAL A 85 34.87 17.92 23.30
N ASP A 86 35.11 18.98 22.54
CA ASP A 86 36.15 19.04 21.51
C ASP A 86 37.43 19.60 22.10
N VAL A 87 38.49 18.79 22.09
CA VAL A 87 39.84 19.14 22.52
C VAL A 87 40.66 19.36 21.25
N ASP A 88 40.87 20.63 20.88
CA ASP A 88 41.61 21.02 19.66
C ASP A 88 43.12 21.25 19.91
N VAL A 89 43.59 20.94 21.12
CA VAL A 89 45.01 20.97 21.51
C VAL A 89 45.76 19.79 20.87
N PRO A 90 46.87 20.01 20.14
CA PRO A 90 47.68 18.93 19.56
C PRO A 90 48.74 18.38 20.52
N GLY A 91 49.29 17.21 20.18
CA GLY A 91 50.40 16.57 20.91
C GLY A 91 50.00 15.87 22.22
N GLU A 92 51.01 15.46 22.99
CA GLU A 92 50.84 14.71 24.24
C GLU A 92 50.08 15.51 25.31
N PHE A 93 50.14 16.84 25.23
CA PHE A 93 49.38 17.74 26.09
C PHE A 93 47.87 17.66 25.83
N GLY A 94 47.46 17.49 24.56
CA GLY A 94 46.07 17.20 24.22
C GLY A 94 45.61 15.81 24.69
N ASP A 95 46.51 14.82 24.65
CA ASP A 95 46.26 13.48 25.21
C ASP A 95 46.07 13.53 26.75
N PHE A 96 46.82 14.39 27.46
CA PHE A 96 46.64 14.65 28.90
C PHE A 96 45.31 15.36 29.20
N LEU A 97 45.00 16.45 28.51
CA LEU A 97 43.75 17.21 28.72
C LEU A 97 42.50 16.35 28.43
N ALA A 98 42.57 15.46 27.43
CA ALA A 98 41.52 14.48 27.16
C ALA A 98 41.28 13.52 28.34
N ALA A 99 42.34 13.06 29.01
CA ALA A 99 42.26 12.18 30.17
C ALA A 99 41.67 12.91 31.40
N GLU A 100 42.12 14.14 31.68
CA GLU A 100 41.58 14.98 32.77
C GLU A 100 40.09 15.28 32.59
N VAL A 101 39.66 15.60 31.35
CA VAL A 101 38.24 15.82 31.04
C VAL A 101 37.43 14.53 31.21
N ALA A 102 37.95 13.39 30.74
CA ALA A 102 37.27 12.10 30.86
C ALA A 102 37.12 11.63 32.32
N ASP A 103 38.16 11.82 33.15
CA ASP A 103 38.12 11.52 34.59
C ASP A 103 37.16 12.46 35.34
N TRP A 104 37.21 13.77 35.10
CA TRP A 104 36.30 14.73 35.74
C TRP A 104 34.82 14.41 35.48
N LEU A 105 34.49 13.96 34.27
CA LEU A 105 33.16 13.50 33.89
C LEU A 105 32.81 12.16 34.55
N SER A 106 33.75 11.20 34.56
CA SER A 106 33.55 9.87 35.15
C SER A 106 33.31 9.92 36.67
N ARG A 107 34.00 10.83 37.40
CA ARG A 107 33.76 11.10 38.83
C ARG A 107 32.40 11.75 39.13
N ARG A 108 31.59 12.04 38.12
CA ARG A 108 30.23 12.63 38.21
C ARG A 108 29.19 11.71 37.54
N ASP A 109 29.43 10.40 37.58
CA ASP A 109 28.56 9.34 37.09
C ASP A 109 28.13 9.48 35.62
N CYS A 110 28.86 10.26 34.82
CA CYS A 110 28.66 10.31 33.38
C CYS A 110 29.13 9.01 32.74
N TRP A 111 28.37 8.52 31.76
CA TRP A 111 28.97 7.64 30.76
C TRP A 111 29.93 8.46 29.91
N VAL A 112 31.12 7.94 29.62
CA VAL A 112 32.17 8.63 28.83
C VAL A 112 32.70 7.71 27.73
N LEU A 113 32.99 8.28 26.56
CA LEU A 113 33.63 7.61 25.43
C LEU A 113 34.62 8.56 24.73
N GLU A 114 35.91 8.24 24.83
CA GLU A 114 36.99 8.98 24.18
C GLU A 114 37.16 8.55 22.72
N ARG A 115 37.27 9.51 21.80
CA ARG A 115 37.60 9.25 20.39
C ARG A 115 38.61 10.28 19.87
N PRO A 116 39.71 9.91 19.19
CA PRO A 116 40.55 10.89 18.51
C PRO A 116 39.73 11.62 17.44
N SER A 117 39.95 12.92 17.25
CA SER A 117 39.11 13.73 16.35
C SER A 117 39.28 13.37 14.86
N GLY A 118 40.48 12.91 14.50
CA GLY A 118 40.90 12.61 13.12
C GLY A 118 41.66 13.76 12.44
N GLY A 119 41.89 14.86 13.17
CA GLY A 119 42.86 15.89 12.78
C GLY A 119 44.29 15.52 13.22
N ALA A 120 45.02 16.49 13.76
CA ALA A 120 46.34 16.25 14.35
C ALA A 120 46.28 15.29 15.55
N LYS A 121 47.36 14.52 15.79
CA LYS A 121 47.54 13.72 17.00
C LYS A 121 47.40 14.62 18.24
N GLY A 122 46.78 14.13 19.31
CA GLY A 122 46.48 14.89 20.52
C GLY A 122 45.08 15.51 20.55
N ARG A 123 44.39 15.61 19.41
CA ARG A 123 43.03 16.19 19.35
C ARG A 123 41.96 15.12 19.58
N TRP A 124 40.98 15.41 20.46
CA TRP A 124 39.98 14.43 20.91
C TRP A 124 38.56 14.98 20.88
N HIS A 125 37.60 14.09 20.62
CA HIS A 125 36.20 14.27 20.99
C HIS A 125 35.90 13.38 22.20
N ILE A 126 35.55 13.97 23.34
CA ILE A 126 35.14 13.27 24.55
C ILE A 126 33.62 13.27 24.61
N PHE A 127 33.00 12.19 24.14
CA PHE A 127 31.55 12.03 24.21
C PHE A 127 31.16 11.67 25.63
N PHE A 128 30.07 12.23 26.14
CA PHE A 128 29.52 11.86 27.43
C PHE A 128 28.00 11.85 27.43
N ALA A 129 27.41 11.10 28.37
CA ALA A 129 25.97 11.05 28.58
C ALA A 129 25.62 11.09 30.06
N HIS A 130 24.61 11.88 30.39
CA HIS A 130 24.04 12.06 31.72
C HIS A 130 22.55 12.42 31.55
N SER A 131 21.65 11.83 32.33
CA SER A 131 20.18 11.97 32.13
C SER A 131 19.72 13.43 32.08
N ASP A 132 20.33 14.26 32.92
CA ASP A 132 19.92 15.65 33.16
C ASP A 132 20.74 16.65 32.31
N PHE A 133 21.58 16.18 31.38
CA PHE A 133 22.33 17.05 30.49
C PHE A 133 21.46 17.56 29.34
N HIS A 134 21.25 18.87 29.32
CA HIS A 134 20.67 19.58 28.19
C HIS A 134 21.68 20.58 27.65
N TYR A 135 22.00 20.49 26.36
CA TYR A 135 22.86 21.47 25.72
C TYR A 135 22.14 22.81 25.58
N ALA A 136 22.88 23.89 25.78
CA ALA A 136 22.46 25.24 25.45
C ALA A 136 23.66 26.07 24.93
N PRO A 137 23.40 27.12 24.12
CA PRO A 137 24.43 28.12 23.78
C PRO A 137 25.03 28.72 25.05
N ALA A 138 26.32 29.09 25.01
CA ALA A 138 27.10 29.49 26.21
C ALA A 138 26.37 30.50 27.12
N ALA A 139 25.72 31.53 26.55
CA ALA A 139 24.99 32.57 27.28
C ALA A 139 23.71 32.08 28.01
N ALA A 140 23.25 30.86 27.73
CA ALA A 140 22.02 30.27 28.28
C ALA A 140 22.27 28.90 28.95
N ARG A 141 23.53 28.52 29.21
CA ARG A 141 23.87 27.26 29.88
C ARG A 141 23.45 27.30 31.35
N ALA A 142 22.76 26.25 31.78
CA ALA A 142 22.31 26.05 33.15
C ALA A 142 22.56 24.59 33.59
N GLY A 143 22.42 24.32 34.89
CA GLY A 143 22.58 22.97 35.45
C GLY A 143 23.93 22.33 35.07
N PHE A 144 23.90 21.06 34.66
CA PHE A 144 25.12 20.31 34.35
C PHE A 144 25.93 20.90 33.19
N ALA A 145 25.28 21.50 32.18
CA ALA A 145 25.98 22.15 31.07
C ALA A 145 26.77 23.40 31.49
N ALA A 146 26.29 24.13 32.51
CA ALA A 146 27.05 25.21 33.13
C ALA A 146 28.24 24.67 33.94
N ALA A 147 28.06 23.58 34.70
CA ALA A 147 29.13 22.95 35.47
C ALA A 147 30.28 22.43 34.58
N VAL A 148 29.97 21.76 33.47
CA VAL A 148 30.96 21.32 32.46
C VAL A 148 31.67 22.54 31.87
N SER A 149 30.94 23.59 31.49
CA SER A 149 31.55 24.81 30.91
C SER A 149 32.47 25.54 31.88
N GLY A 150 32.09 25.60 33.16
CA GLY A 150 32.90 26.20 34.22
C GLY A 150 34.20 25.43 34.46
N PHE A 151 34.14 24.09 34.46
CA PHE A 151 35.33 23.25 34.55
C PHE A 151 36.25 23.43 33.34
N LEU A 152 35.73 23.36 32.10
CA LEU A 152 36.55 23.57 30.90
C LEU A 152 37.20 24.96 30.87
N THR A 153 36.50 25.98 31.37
CA THR A 153 37.03 27.35 31.49
C THR A 153 38.17 27.41 32.50
N ALA A 154 37.98 26.84 33.70
CA ALA A 154 38.99 26.80 34.74
C ALA A 154 40.23 25.98 34.32
N LEU A 155 40.02 24.84 33.66
CA LEU A 155 41.10 24.00 33.13
C LEU A 155 41.91 24.75 32.06
N ALA A 156 41.24 25.41 31.11
CA ALA A 156 41.90 26.23 30.08
C ALA A 156 42.73 27.37 30.70
N GLU A 157 42.20 28.02 31.74
CA GLU A 157 42.88 29.10 32.46
C GLU A 157 44.06 28.64 33.29
N ASP A 158 43.98 27.47 33.93
CA ASP A 158 45.07 26.88 34.70
C ASP A 158 46.22 26.48 33.76
N VAL A 159 45.91 25.70 32.73
CA VAL A 159 46.87 25.13 31.76
C VAL A 159 47.29 26.08 30.63
N LYS A 160 46.85 27.35 30.68
CA LYS A 160 47.16 28.46 29.75
C LYS A 160 46.84 28.18 28.27
N VAL A 161 45.74 27.48 28.02
CA VAL A 161 45.22 27.17 26.68
C VAL A 161 44.07 28.14 26.32
N PRO A 162 43.94 28.61 25.06
CA PRO A 162 42.79 29.41 24.65
C PRO A 162 41.46 28.69 24.89
N ARG A 163 40.47 29.37 25.49
CA ARG A 163 39.15 28.78 25.81
C ARG A 163 38.44 28.11 24.63
N GLY A 164 38.75 28.49 23.39
CA GLY A 164 38.18 27.88 22.17
C GLY A 164 38.76 26.50 21.80
N GLU A 165 39.85 26.07 22.43
CA GLU A 165 40.48 24.76 22.21
C GLU A 165 39.94 23.66 23.15
N LEU A 166 39.12 24.03 24.15
CA LEU A 166 38.41 23.12 25.06
C LEU A 166 36.91 23.46 25.05
N ASP A 167 36.20 23.06 24.01
CA ASP A 167 34.83 23.53 23.72
C ASP A 167 33.76 22.46 23.93
N LEU A 168 32.64 22.83 24.56
CA LEU A 168 31.47 21.98 24.74
C LEU A 168 30.51 22.21 23.56
N ARG A 169 30.26 21.16 22.76
CA ARG A 169 29.44 21.23 21.54
C ARG A 169 28.23 20.30 21.57
N ASP A 170 27.26 20.63 20.72
CA ASP A 170 26.12 19.79 20.33
C ASP A 170 26.31 19.14 18.95
N ALA A 171 27.05 19.77 18.04
CA ALA A 171 27.30 19.26 16.69
C ALA A 171 28.70 18.65 16.55
N VAL A 172 28.78 17.40 16.08
CA VAL A 172 30.04 16.70 15.84
C VAL A 172 29.90 15.64 14.73
N ARG A 173 31.03 15.18 14.19
CA ARG A 173 31.06 14.05 13.24
C ARG A 173 30.72 12.75 13.97
N PRO A 174 29.76 11.93 13.49
CA PRO A 174 29.52 10.59 14.02
C PRO A 174 30.79 9.74 14.13
N LEU A 175 30.79 8.77 15.03
CA LEU A 175 31.89 7.83 15.21
C LEU A 175 32.17 7.01 13.94
N SER A 176 31.13 6.77 13.13
CA SER A 176 31.20 6.12 11.81
C SER A 176 31.57 7.04 10.65
N SER A 177 31.59 8.37 10.83
CA SER A 177 32.03 9.29 9.78
C SER A 177 33.56 9.46 9.80
N PRO A 178 34.24 9.41 8.64
CA PRO A 178 35.64 9.83 8.53
C PRO A 178 35.79 11.32 8.89
N HIS A 179 37.04 11.71 9.13
CA HIS A 179 37.45 13.11 9.06
C HIS A 179 37.37 13.63 7.62
N ARG A 180 37.31 14.94 7.45
CA ARG A 180 37.18 15.60 6.13
C ARG A 180 38.37 15.39 5.18
N PHE A 181 39.48 14.83 5.69
CA PHE A 181 40.66 14.40 4.93
C PHE A 181 40.81 12.87 4.82
N GLY A 182 39.74 12.10 5.09
CA GLY A 182 39.70 10.63 4.96
C GLY A 182 40.00 9.86 6.25
N ALA A 183 40.82 10.42 7.15
CA ALA A 183 41.24 9.75 8.37
C ALA A 183 40.06 9.23 9.22
N VAL A 184 39.96 7.90 9.39
CA VAL A 184 38.96 7.25 10.25
C VAL A 184 39.59 6.87 11.59
N THR A 185 39.11 7.48 12.66
CA THR A 185 39.53 7.16 14.02
C THR A 185 38.61 6.12 14.67
N ARG A 186 39.12 5.40 15.67
CA ARG A 186 38.34 4.45 16.48
C ARG A 186 38.20 5.00 17.91
N PRO A 187 37.02 4.90 18.55
CA PRO A 187 36.90 5.15 19.98
C PRO A 187 37.79 4.21 20.80
N LYS A 188 38.23 4.65 21.99
CA LYS A 188 38.86 3.76 22.97
C LYS A 188 37.84 2.77 23.55
N GLY A 189 38.32 1.62 24.04
CA GLY A 189 37.50 0.61 24.74
C GLY A 189 36.65 -0.30 23.83
N GLU A 190 35.82 -1.15 24.44
CA GLU A 190 34.98 -2.12 23.74
C GLU A 190 33.60 -1.52 23.41
N LEU A 191 33.24 -1.51 22.12
CA LEU A 191 32.08 -0.76 21.63
C LEU A 191 30.72 -1.31 22.11
N ARG A 192 30.61 -2.60 22.43
CA ARG A 192 29.38 -3.20 22.95
C ARG A 192 29.22 -2.90 24.43
N GLU A 193 30.30 -2.75 25.19
CA GLU A 193 30.32 -2.25 26.57
C GLU A 193 29.98 -0.77 26.62
N ALA A 194 30.61 0.05 25.77
CA ALA A 194 30.23 1.43 25.58
C ALA A 194 28.71 1.56 25.28
N LEU A 195 28.19 0.78 24.34
CA LEU A 195 26.75 0.77 24.00
C LEU A 195 25.86 0.26 25.15
N ARG A 196 26.31 -0.73 25.92
CA ARG A 196 25.59 -1.22 27.11
C ARG A 196 25.55 -0.16 28.21
N GLY A 197 26.66 0.53 28.47
CA GLY A 197 26.75 1.64 29.42
C GLY A 197 25.85 2.81 29.02
N LEU A 198 25.94 3.25 27.77
CA LEU A 198 25.09 4.31 27.23
C LEU A 198 23.59 3.98 27.37
N LYS A 199 23.20 2.72 27.15
CA LYS A 199 21.82 2.24 27.33
C LYS A 199 21.39 2.04 28.78
N ARG A 200 22.29 2.09 29.76
CA ARG A 200 21.94 2.17 31.19
C ARG A 200 21.60 3.60 31.57
N VAL A 201 22.40 4.58 31.14
CA VAL A 201 22.16 6.01 31.40
C VAL A 201 20.97 6.55 30.60
N LEU A 202 20.87 6.18 29.32
CA LEU A 202 19.80 6.59 28.40
C LEU A 202 19.09 5.34 27.83
N PRO A 203 18.16 4.72 28.58
CA PRO A 203 17.50 3.47 28.17
C PRO A 203 16.45 3.63 27.06
N ASP A 204 16.05 4.87 26.77
CA ASP A 204 15.20 5.19 25.63
C ASP A 204 16.03 5.44 24.37
N PRO A 205 15.71 4.78 23.23
CA PRO A 205 16.28 5.20 21.94
C PRO A 205 15.86 6.66 21.67
N PRO A 206 16.68 7.45 20.95
CA PRO A 206 16.32 8.82 20.67
C PRO A 206 15.03 8.83 19.85
N SER A 207 14.03 9.55 20.34
CA SER A 207 12.74 9.62 19.66
C SER A 207 12.91 10.38 18.35
N PRO A 208 12.48 9.85 17.18
CA PRO A 208 12.34 10.68 15.99
C PRO A 208 11.38 11.81 16.33
N SER A 209 11.92 13.04 16.36
CA SER A 209 11.20 14.20 16.87
C SER A 209 9.83 14.30 16.20
N PRO A 210 8.73 14.05 16.94
CA PRO A 210 7.42 14.08 16.34
C PRO A 210 7.06 15.53 16.06
N LEU A 211 6.53 15.81 14.87
CA LEU A 211 5.55 16.87 14.75
C LEU A 211 4.40 16.47 15.71
N ARG A 212 4.40 17.11 16.90
CA ARG A 212 3.64 16.76 18.13
C ARG A 212 2.19 16.31 17.84
N PRO A 213 1.62 15.34 18.62
CA PRO A 213 1.51 15.51 20.07
C PRO A 213 1.56 14.27 21.01
N ARG A 214 2.05 14.53 22.25
CA ARG A 214 1.84 13.88 23.59
C ARG A 214 1.94 12.33 23.78
N ALA A 215 2.48 11.96 24.95
CA ALA A 215 2.90 10.62 25.42
C ALA A 215 1.73 9.66 25.79
N LYS A 216 1.90 8.37 26.15
CA LYS A 216 2.87 7.80 27.12
C LYS A 216 2.93 6.23 27.15
N VAL A 217 4.06 5.68 27.63
CA VAL A 217 4.34 4.30 28.17
C VAL A 217 4.78 3.18 27.18
N LYS A 218 5.67 2.31 27.69
CA LYS A 218 6.67 1.34 27.10
C LYS A 218 6.49 -0.04 27.85
N PRO A 219 7.35 -1.08 27.73
CA PRO A 219 7.87 -1.90 26.61
C PRO A 219 7.81 -3.44 26.89
N THR A 220 8.53 -4.28 26.10
CA THR A 220 9.56 -5.32 26.50
C THR A 220 9.63 -6.47 25.45
N ASN A 221 10.71 -7.23 25.19
CA ASN A 221 12.19 -7.06 25.33
C ASN A 221 12.95 -8.17 24.54
N ALA A 222 14.21 -7.91 24.11
CA ALA A 222 15.30 -8.86 23.68
C ALA A 222 15.00 -9.90 22.54
N GLY A 223 15.92 -10.50 21.76
CA GLY A 223 17.40 -10.49 21.56
C GLY A 223 17.75 -11.17 20.20
N HIS A 224 18.95 -11.60 19.80
CA HIS A 224 20.32 -11.42 20.34
C HIS A 224 21.41 -11.34 19.21
N LYS A 225 22.39 -12.28 19.07
CA LYS A 225 23.51 -12.36 18.06
C LYS A 225 23.89 -13.87 17.82
N SER A 226 24.72 -14.36 16.86
CA SER A 226 26.00 -13.87 16.29
C SER A 226 26.59 -14.67 15.07
N THR A 227 27.59 -14.09 14.38
CA THR A 227 28.83 -14.60 13.67
C THR A 227 29.11 -16.13 13.44
N ALA A 228 29.90 -16.62 12.44
CA ALA A 228 30.59 -16.06 11.23
C ALA A 228 31.29 -17.16 10.35
N THR A 229 31.72 -16.77 9.12
CA THR A 229 32.85 -17.28 8.26
C THR A 229 32.95 -18.74 7.72
N GLY A 230 33.39 -18.86 6.45
CA GLY A 230 33.93 -20.10 5.82
C GLY A 230 33.81 -20.12 4.28
N SER A 231 34.92 -20.14 3.53
CA SER A 231 34.95 -20.12 2.05
C SER A 231 34.30 -21.34 1.37
N GLY A 232 33.66 -21.15 0.20
CA GLY A 232 33.29 -22.21 -0.74
C GLY A 232 32.92 -21.63 -2.11
N LEU A 233 33.32 -22.31 -3.20
CA LEU A 233 32.94 -21.92 -4.57
C LEU A 233 31.52 -22.37 -4.87
N VAL A 234 30.71 -21.47 -5.43
CA VAL A 234 29.28 -21.67 -5.72
C VAL A 234 29.09 -22.30 -7.10
N VAL A 235 28.34 -23.41 -7.18
CA VAL A 235 27.84 -23.91 -8.47
C VAL A 235 26.66 -23.04 -8.92
N PRO A 236 26.68 -22.39 -10.10
CA PRO A 236 25.58 -21.51 -10.52
C PRO A 236 24.33 -22.28 -10.94
N LEU A 237 23.18 -21.98 -10.34
CA LEU A 237 21.88 -22.44 -10.85
C LEU A 237 21.38 -21.49 -11.96
N ALA A 238 21.16 -22.00 -13.17
CA ALA A 238 20.79 -21.20 -14.34
C ALA A 238 19.38 -20.54 -14.27
N LEU A 239 18.59 -20.83 -13.22
CA LEU A 239 17.21 -20.37 -13.05
C LEU A 239 17.08 -19.02 -12.32
N GLN A 240 17.84 -18.00 -12.74
CA GLN A 240 17.77 -16.66 -12.12
C GLN A 240 16.44 -15.90 -12.32
N ARG A 241 15.45 -16.46 -13.03
CA ARG A 241 14.22 -15.77 -13.43
C ARG A 241 13.07 -15.78 -12.42
N TRP A 242 13.15 -16.53 -11.31
CA TRP A 242 11.99 -16.80 -10.43
C TRP A 242 12.29 -16.65 -8.93
N LYS A 243 12.68 -15.46 -8.47
CA LYS A 243 12.81 -15.16 -7.03
C LYS A 243 11.43 -15.12 -6.36
N ARG A 244 11.04 -16.20 -5.67
CA ARG A 244 9.82 -16.27 -4.86
C ARG A 244 10.13 -16.04 -3.37
N GLN A 245 9.14 -15.60 -2.61
CA GLN A 245 9.27 -15.57 -1.15
C GLN A 245 9.37 -17.00 -0.59
N LEU A 246 10.24 -17.21 0.41
CA LEU A 246 10.30 -18.48 1.15
C LEU A 246 8.93 -18.78 1.78
N ARG A 247 8.48 -20.03 1.73
CA ARG A 247 7.16 -20.42 2.25
C ARG A 247 7.06 -20.17 3.76
N THR A 248 5.85 -19.84 4.22
CA THR A 248 5.59 -19.47 5.62
C THR A 248 6.00 -20.56 6.61
N GLU A 249 5.79 -21.83 6.27
CA GLU A 249 6.21 -22.98 7.08
C GLU A 249 7.72 -23.00 7.38
N TRP A 250 8.56 -22.80 6.35
CA TRP A 250 10.02 -22.76 6.49
C TRP A 250 10.51 -21.46 7.13
N ARG A 251 9.79 -20.35 6.92
CA ARG A 251 10.05 -19.10 7.67
C ARG A 251 9.77 -19.26 9.15
N ASN A 252 8.68 -19.91 9.53
CA ASN A 252 8.35 -20.16 10.93
C ASN A 252 9.41 -21.05 11.56
N TYR A 253 9.80 -22.15 10.91
CA TYR A 253 10.93 -22.98 11.34
C TYR A 253 12.21 -22.16 11.60
N LEU A 254 12.57 -21.27 10.67
CA LEU A 254 13.75 -20.41 10.83
C LEU A 254 13.58 -19.31 11.90
N LEU A 255 12.36 -18.95 12.30
CA LEU A 255 12.11 -17.90 13.29
C LEU A 255 11.89 -18.44 14.71
N THR A 256 11.23 -19.60 14.84
CA THR A 256 10.81 -20.21 16.12
C THR A 256 11.53 -21.53 16.43
N GLY A 257 12.17 -22.15 15.43
CA GLY A 257 12.72 -23.50 15.55
C GLY A 257 11.69 -24.62 15.46
N GLU A 258 10.40 -24.31 15.31
CA GLU A 258 9.34 -25.29 15.18
C GLU A 258 9.45 -26.02 13.83
N ILE A 259 9.68 -27.32 13.87
CA ILE A 259 9.86 -28.14 12.68
C ILE A 259 8.52 -28.20 11.92
N PRO A 260 8.48 -27.90 10.60
CA PRO A 260 7.23 -27.93 9.83
C PRO A 260 6.60 -29.33 9.85
N ALA A 261 5.29 -29.43 9.69
CA ALA A 261 4.64 -30.75 9.56
C ALA A 261 5.16 -31.48 8.29
N GLY A 262 5.66 -32.71 8.46
CA GLY A 262 6.25 -33.49 7.37
C GLY A 262 6.81 -34.84 7.83
N SER A 263 7.24 -35.66 6.86
CA SER A 263 7.84 -36.98 7.12
C SER A 263 9.34 -36.86 7.36
N TRP A 264 9.73 -36.62 8.61
CA TRP A 264 11.11 -36.36 9.02
C TRP A 264 11.78 -37.50 9.80
N ALA A 265 11.22 -38.71 9.76
CA ALA A 265 11.83 -39.88 10.39
C ALA A 265 13.05 -40.36 9.58
N ALA A 266 14.12 -40.74 10.27
CA ALA A 266 15.20 -41.53 9.67
C ALA A 266 14.65 -42.86 9.11
N GLY A 267 15.30 -43.39 8.08
CA GLY A 267 14.73 -44.45 7.25
C GLY A 267 14.42 -45.78 7.97
N ALA A 268 13.46 -46.50 7.39
CA ALA A 268 13.19 -47.93 7.63
C ALA A 268 12.60 -48.37 8.99
N THR A 269 11.55 -47.70 9.49
CA THR A 269 10.41 -48.43 10.07
C THR A 269 9.11 -47.63 10.00
N LYS A 270 8.06 -48.19 9.36
CA LYS A 270 6.70 -47.67 9.47
C LYS A 270 6.09 -48.08 10.82
N THR A 271 6.51 -47.42 11.90
CA THR A 271 5.84 -47.50 13.20
C THR A 271 5.43 -46.10 13.67
N ARG A 272 4.24 -46.01 14.27
CA ARG A 272 3.50 -44.76 14.51
C ARG A 272 4.07 -43.89 15.64
N ALA A 273 5.30 -44.18 16.08
CA ALA A 273 5.92 -43.68 17.31
C ALA A 273 7.47 -43.63 17.24
N ALA A 274 8.06 -43.34 16.08
CA ALA A 274 9.49 -43.01 16.00
C ALA A 274 9.72 -41.61 16.61
N VAL A 275 10.38 -41.55 17.77
CA VAL A 275 10.50 -40.34 18.61
C VAL A 275 11.59 -39.37 18.14
N GLU A 276 12.53 -39.81 17.30
CA GLU A 276 13.63 -38.97 16.81
C GLU A 276 13.39 -38.44 15.39
N VAL A 277 13.25 -37.11 15.30
CA VAL A 277 13.23 -36.37 14.04
C VAL A 277 14.66 -36.26 13.49
N ASP A 278 14.90 -36.76 12.28
CA ASP A 278 16.16 -36.55 11.58
C ASP A 278 16.28 -35.08 11.14
N ARG A 279 16.98 -34.31 11.97
CA ARG A 279 17.28 -32.91 11.73
C ARG A 279 18.06 -32.70 10.42
N SER A 280 18.82 -33.69 9.93
CA SER A 280 19.51 -33.59 8.64
C SER A 280 18.52 -33.49 7.48
N LEU A 281 17.43 -34.25 7.50
CA LEU A 281 16.38 -34.21 6.48
C LEU A 281 15.60 -32.88 6.52
N VAL A 282 15.31 -32.37 7.72
CA VAL A 282 14.66 -31.06 7.90
C VAL A 282 15.56 -29.94 7.38
N GLU A 283 16.85 -29.95 7.72
CA GLU A 283 17.82 -28.92 7.31
C GLU A 283 18.11 -28.98 5.79
N ALA A 284 18.16 -30.18 5.20
CA ALA A 284 18.27 -30.37 3.75
C ALA A 284 17.02 -29.88 3.01
N ALA A 285 15.82 -30.21 3.49
CA ALA A 285 14.56 -29.74 2.89
C ALA A 285 14.38 -28.22 3.01
N CYS A 286 14.78 -27.63 4.13
CA CYS A 286 14.84 -26.17 4.31
C CYS A 286 15.84 -25.54 3.33
N THR A 287 17.04 -26.12 3.20
CA THR A 287 18.06 -25.64 2.26
C THR A 287 17.57 -25.75 0.81
N ARG A 288 16.86 -26.82 0.44
CA ARG A 288 16.26 -26.99 -0.88
C ARG A 288 15.26 -25.86 -1.18
N GLU A 289 14.36 -25.54 -0.26
CA GLU A 289 13.44 -24.40 -0.45
C GLU A 289 14.17 -23.05 -0.51
N MET A 290 15.31 -22.88 0.18
CA MET A 290 16.17 -21.70 0.01
C MET A 290 16.82 -21.64 -1.39
N VAL A 291 17.29 -22.76 -1.95
CA VAL A 291 17.81 -22.83 -3.34
C VAL A 291 16.74 -22.34 -4.32
N TRP A 292 15.49 -22.81 -4.19
CA TRP A 292 14.38 -22.42 -5.08
C TRP A 292 13.82 -21.01 -4.84
N ALA A 293 13.79 -20.53 -3.60
CA ALA A 293 13.21 -19.22 -3.28
C ALA A 293 14.22 -18.07 -3.46
N ILE A 294 15.47 -18.30 -3.06
CA ILE A 294 16.50 -17.27 -2.90
C ILE A 294 17.50 -17.33 -4.06
N GLY A 295 17.97 -18.53 -4.40
CA GLY A 295 18.95 -18.77 -5.48
C GLY A 295 20.36 -18.20 -5.23
N ASP A 296 20.59 -17.59 -4.07
CA ASP A 296 21.85 -16.95 -3.66
C ASP A 296 22.32 -17.60 -2.33
N PRO A 297 23.45 -18.34 -2.31
CA PRO A 297 23.97 -18.98 -1.12
C PRO A 297 24.40 -17.99 -0.04
N GLU A 298 24.92 -16.80 -0.39
CA GLU A 298 25.33 -15.79 0.58
C GLU A 298 24.13 -15.20 1.33
N MET A 299 22.97 -15.14 0.67
CA MET A 299 21.72 -14.70 1.28
C MET A 299 21.05 -15.83 2.06
N ALA A 300 21.00 -17.05 1.52
CA ALA A 300 20.45 -18.21 2.19
C ALA A 300 21.25 -18.57 3.46
N TRP A 301 22.58 -18.54 3.40
CA TRP A 301 23.44 -18.75 4.56
C TRP A 301 23.27 -17.67 5.63
N ARG A 302 23.05 -16.42 5.23
CA ARG A 302 22.75 -15.32 6.16
C ARG A 302 21.47 -15.59 6.95
N ILE A 303 20.43 -16.06 6.27
CA ILE A 303 19.17 -16.47 6.89
C ILE A 303 19.37 -17.69 7.80
N ILE A 304 20.18 -18.67 7.40
CA ILE A 304 20.56 -19.81 8.25
C ILE A 304 21.23 -19.31 9.52
N ARG A 305 22.27 -18.47 9.43
CA ARG A 305 22.99 -17.95 10.60
C ARG A 305 22.10 -17.11 11.53
N GLU A 306 21.16 -16.36 10.96
CA GLU A 306 20.26 -15.45 11.70
C GLU A 306 18.95 -16.12 12.17
N SER A 307 18.76 -17.40 11.86
CA SER A 307 17.61 -18.21 12.31
C SER A 307 17.70 -18.63 13.78
N HIS A 308 16.55 -19.04 14.34
CA HIS A 308 16.39 -19.54 15.72
C HIS A 308 17.48 -20.56 16.14
N PRO A 309 18.00 -20.56 17.38
CA PRO A 309 19.10 -21.44 17.78
C PRO A 309 18.90 -22.94 17.51
N THR A 310 17.66 -23.44 17.56
CA THR A 310 17.32 -24.85 17.27
C THR A 310 17.02 -25.15 15.80
N ALA A 311 16.95 -24.13 14.93
CA ALA A 311 16.83 -24.29 13.49
C ALA A 311 18.23 -24.36 12.84
N MET A 312 18.39 -25.17 11.79
CA MET A 312 19.63 -25.26 11.01
C MET A 312 20.88 -25.53 11.86
N THR A 313 20.72 -26.35 12.90
CA THR A 313 21.74 -26.67 13.92
C THR A 313 23.00 -27.32 13.35
N LYS A 314 22.85 -28.33 12.48
CA LYS A 314 23.97 -29.06 11.89
C LYS A 314 24.71 -28.18 10.88
N ALA A 315 23.98 -27.43 10.06
CA ALA A 315 24.54 -26.41 9.18
C ALA A 315 25.34 -25.37 9.97
N LYS A 316 24.75 -24.75 11.01
CA LYS A 316 25.43 -23.77 11.89
C LYS A 316 26.68 -24.32 12.56
N HIS A 317 26.64 -25.57 13.03
CA HIS A 317 27.77 -26.22 13.71
C HIS A 317 28.93 -26.51 12.75
N GLN A 318 28.65 -27.02 11.56
CA GLN A 318 29.66 -27.37 10.54
C GLN A 318 30.15 -26.17 9.72
N GLY A 319 29.42 -25.04 9.74
CA GLY A 319 29.84 -23.78 9.17
C GLY A 319 29.59 -23.62 7.66
N TYR A 320 29.93 -22.43 7.15
CA TYR A 320 29.52 -22.00 5.81
C TYR A 320 30.14 -22.85 4.70
N SER A 321 31.45 -23.10 4.79
CA SER A 321 32.19 -23.95 3.85
C SER A 321 31.56 -25.32 3.67
N TRP A 322 31.19 -25.96 4.78
CA TRP A 322 30.60 -27.29 4.77
C TRP A 322 29.20 -27.27 4.16
N TRP A 323 28.34 -26.37 4.62
CA TRP A 323 26.98 -26.25 4.08
C TRP A 323 26.99 -25.91 2.59
N LEU A 324 27.86 -24.99 2.16
CA LEU A 324 27.96 -24.60 0.76
C LEU A 324 28.48 -25.75 -0.11
N GLY A 325 29.58 -26.40 0.30
CA GLY A 325 30.21 -27.48 -0.45
C GLY A 325 29.39 -28.77 -0.52
N TYR A 326 28.78 -29.18 0.59
CA TYR A 326 28.16 -30.51 0.73
C TYR A 326 26.63 -30.53 0.79
N VAL A 327 25.96 -29.38 0.97
CA VAL A 327 24.48 -29.31 1.05
C VAL A 327 23.91 -28.41 -0.05
N TRP A 328 24.38 -27.17 -0.16
CA TRP A 328 23.88 -26.22 -1.17
C TRP A 328 24.27 -26.63 -2.59
N ASN A 329 25.56 -26.82 -2.86
CA ASN A 329 26.04 -27.20 -4.19
C ASN A 329 25.46 -28.56 -4.64
N ASP A 330 25.22 -29.47 -3.70
CA ASP A 330 24.60 -30.76 -4.00
C ASP A 330 23.11 -30.61 -4.36
N LEU A 331 22.34 -29.88 -3.55
CA LEU A 331 20.94 -29.58 -3.85
C LEU A 331 20.76 -28.72 -5.11
N VAL A 332 21.75 -27.89 -5.48
CA VAL A 332 21.80 -27.18 -6.77
C VAL A 332 21.99 -28.16 -7.93
N ARG A 333 22.88 -29.16 -7.80
CA ARG A 333 23.03 -30.22 -8.82
C ARG A 333 21.74 -31.03 -8.96
N SER A 334 21.18 -31.55 -7.87
CA SER A 334 19.91 -32.29 -7.93
C SER A 334 18.75 -31.42 -8.46
N ALA A 335 18.68 -30.13 -8.11
CA ALA A 335 17.68 -29.23 -8.68
C ALA A 335 17.88 -29.01 -10.19
N SER A 336 19.12 -29.03 -10.69
CA SER A 336 19.39 -28.97 -12.14
C SER A 336 18.97 -30.26 -12.86
N GLU A 337 19.16 -31.43 -12.24
CA GLU A 337 18.76 -32.74 -12.78
C GLU A 337 17.23 -32.87 -12.90
N PHE A 338 16.48 -32.45 -11.88
CA PHE A 338 15.00 -32.46 -11.88
C PHE A 338 14.36 -31.55 -12.94
N ASN A 339 15.08 -30.59 -13.53
CA ASN A 339 14.55 -29.74 -14.61
C ASN A 339 14.48 -30.46 -15.98
N THR A 340 14.86 -31.74 -16.05
CA THR A 340 14.72 -32.56 -17.27
C THR A 340 13.35 -33.25 -17.41
N THR A 341 12.51 -33.25 -16.36
CA THR A 341 11.18 -33.89 -16.39
C THR A 341 10.05 -32.90 -16.70
N SER A 342 9.06 -33.38 -17.47
CA SER A 342 8.20 -32.59 -18.37
C SER A 342 7.12 -31.68 -17.72
N GLU A 343 7.04 -31.61 -16.40
CA GLU A 343 5.99 -30.85 -15.70
C GLU A 343 6.39 -29.39 -15.45
N LYS A 344 6.18 -28.55 -16.47
CA LYS A 344 6.40 -27.10 -16.36
C LYS A 344 5.50 -26.50 -15.26
N PRO A 345 6.05 -25.77 -14.26
CA PRO A 345 5.22 -24.96 -13.38
C PRO A 345 4.49 -23.88 -14.20
N ARG A 346 3.22 -23.65 -13.87
CA ARG A 346 2.33 -22.69 -14.56
C ARG A 346 3.05 -21.36 -14.82
N GLN A 347 3.26 -21.01 -16.08
CA GLN A 347 3.83 -19.72 -16.44
C GLN A 347 2.92 -18.60 -15.91
N VAL A 348 3.51 -17.67 -15.17
CA VAL A 348 2.88 -16.37 -14.94
C VAL A 348 3.02 -15.60 -16.25
N GLU A 349 2.05 -15.77 -17.16
CA GLU A 349 1.96 -15.02 -18.41
C GLU A 349 2.05 -13.51 -18.11
N ALA A 350 2.52 -12.69 -19.04
CA ALA A 350 2.41 -11.24 -18.87
C ALA A 350 0.93 -10.81 -18.83
N PRO A 351 0.57 -9.65 -18.23
CA PRO A 351 -0.72 -9.03 -18.49
C PRO A 351 -0.90 -8.82 -20.02
N PRO A 352 -2.12 -8.96 -20.56
CA PRO A 352 -2.36 -8.70 -21.99
C PRO A 352 -1.89 -7.29 -22.38
N VAL A 353 -1.30 -7.16 -23.57
CA VAL A 353 -0.72 -5.89 -24.07
C VAL A 353 -1.75 -4.77 -24.01
N GLU A 354 -3.00 -5.05 -24.43
CA GLU A 354 -4.15 -4.15 -24.36
C GLU A 354 -4.40 -3.58 -22.95
N VAL A 355 -4.21 -4.39 -21.90
CA VAL A 355 -4.38 -3.96 -20.50
C VAL A 355 -3.21 -3.08 -20.06
N VAL A 356 -1.99 -3.35 -20.52
CA VAL A 356 -0.80 -2.52 -20.25
C VAL A 356 -0.94 -1.16 -20.95
N GLU A 357 -1.34 -1.14 -22.21
CA GLU A 357 -1.56 0.07 -23.02
C GLU A 357 -2.70 0.92 -22.46
N ALA A 358 -3.85 0.31 -22.14
CA ALA A 358 -4.97 1.01 -21.50
C ALA A 358 -4.58 1.61 -20.15
N VAL A 359 -3.81 0.89 -19.31
CA VAL A 359 -3.30 1.44 -18.05
C VAL A 359 -2.28 2.56 -18.26
N ALA A 360 -1.42 2.49 -19.27
CA ALA A 360 -0.48 3.56 -19.60
C ALA A 360 -1.23 4.83 -20.05
N ALA A 361 -2.20 4.70 -20.96
CA ALA A 361 -3.07 5.79 -21.40
C ALA A 361 -3.87 6.40 -20.22
N ALA A 362 -4.42 5.55 -19.35
CA ALA A 362 -5.15 5.98 -18.17
C ALA A 362 -4.22 6.69 -17.14
N ARG A 363 -2.98 6.23 -16.94
CA ARG A 363 -1.99 6.94 -16.09
C ARG A 363 -1.69 8.35 -16.65
N ALA A 364 -1.61 8.51 -17.97
CA ALA A 364 -1.43 9.82 -18.61
C ALA A 364 -2.67 10.72 -18.44
N GLU A 365 -3.88 10.20 -18.63
CA GLU A 365 -5.13 10.96 -18.40
C GLU A 365 -5.31 11.33 -16.92
N LEU A 366 -4.94 10.47 -15.98
CA LEU A 366 -4.94 10.79 -14.54
C LEU A 366 -4.00 11.98 -14.23
N GLY A 367 -2.85 12.04 -14.90
CA GLY A 367 -1.92 13.18 -14.82
C GLY A 367 -2.52 14.49 -15.36
N ARG A 368 -3.33 14.43 -16.43
CA ARG A 368 -4.09 15.61 -16.93
C ARG A 368 -5.23 15.99 -16.00
N LEU A 369 -6.03 15.00 -15.56
CA LEU A 369 -7.19 15.17 -14.69
C LEU A 369 -6.81 15.82 -13.35
N MET A 370 -5.63 15.51 -12.82
CA MET A 370 -5.06 16.13 -11.62
C MET A 370 -5.12 17.67 -11.66
N TRP A 371 -4.80 18.29 -12.79
CA TRP A 371 -4.77 19.75 -12.92
C TRP A 371 -6.17 20.38 -13.00
N SER A 372 -7.20 19.60 -13.37
CA SER A 372 -8.60 20.04 -13.38
C SER A 372 -9.26 20.13 -12.00
N VAL A 373 -8.60 19.62 -10.94
CA VAL A 373 -9.11 19.64 -9.56
C VAL A 373 -8.26 20.52 -8.64
N PRO A 374 -8.84 21.07 -7.55
CA PRO A 374 -8.09 21.86 -6.57
C PRO A 374 -6.94 21.06 -5.93
N ASP A 375 -5.83 21.75 -5.68
CA ASP A 375 -4.62 21.26 -5.00
C ASP A 375 -4.89 20.30 -3.82
N ARG A 376 -5.78 20.71 -2.90
CA ARG A 376 -6.16 19.96 -1.70
C ARG A 376 -6.80 18.59 -1.96
N GLN A 377 -7.34 18.35 -3.17
CA GLN A 377 -8.02 17.11 -3.55
C GLN A 377 -7.12 16.15 -4.35
N ARG A 378 -6.03 16.66 -4.94
CA ARG A 378 -5.16 15.91 -5.87
C ARG A 378 -4.52 14.68 -5.24
N ALA A 379 -4.00 14.81 -4.01
CA ALA A 379 -3.35 13.69 -3.32
C ALA A 379 -4.27 12.47 -3.19
N ALA A 380 -5.55 12.68 -2.83
CA ALA A 380 -6.53 11.60 -2.73
C ALA A 380 -6.96 11.07 -4.11
N LEU A 381 -7.16 11.95 -5.10
CA LEU A 381 -7.51 11.58 -6.46
C LEU A 381 -6.44 10.69 -7.11
N LEU A 382 -5.17 11.11 -7.05
CA LEU A 382 -4.03 10.35 -7.56
C LEU A 382 -3.88 9.01 -6.84
N LEU A 383 -3.99 9.00 -5.52
CA LEU A 383 -3.85 7.80 -4.71
C LEU A 383 -4.92 6.76 -5.08
N VAL A 384 -6.20 7.12 -5.08
CA VAL A 384 -7.29 6.21 -5.49
C VAL A 384 -7.13 5.78 -6.95
N GLY A 385 -6.83 6.71 -7.86
CA GLY A 385 -6.64 6.44 -9.29
C GLY A 385 -5.52 5.43 -9.55
N HIS A 386 -4.32 5.67 -9.04
CA HIS A 386 -3.19 4.75 -9.22
C HIS A 386 -3.43 3.38 -8.56
N HIS A 387 -4.12 3.31 -7.41
CA HIS A 387 -4.46 2.02 -6.79
C HIS A 387 -5.46 1.20 -7.62
N LEU A 388 -6.42 1.84 -8.29
CA LEU A 388 -7.30 1.18 -9.26
C LEU A 388 -6.54 0.69 -10.49
N LEU A 389 -5.66 1.52 -11.06
CA LEU A 389 -4.86 1.17 -12.23
C LEU A 389 -3.88 0.01 -11.95
N ASP A 390 -3.23 0.00 -10.78
CA ASP A 390 -2.42 -1.15 -10.37
C ASP A 390 -3.28 -2.39 -10.06
N ARG A 391 -4.54 -2.22 -9.64
CA ARG A 391 -5.49 -3.33 -9.45
C ARG A 391 -5.89 -3.95 -10.79
N VAL A 392 -6.09 -3.14 -11.84
CA VAL A 392 -6.29 -3.59 -13.23
C VAL A 392 -5.10 -4.42 -13.71
N LEU A 393 -3.86 -3.92 -13.58
CA LEU A 393 -2.65 -4.69 -13.96
C LEU A 393 -2.56 -6.03 -13.22
N ARG A 394 -2.76 -6.03 -11.89
CA ARG A 394 -2.71 -7.27 -11.08
C ARG A 394 -3.83 -8.26 -11.42
N LYS A 395 -5.00 -7.78 -11.83
CA LYS A 395 -6.16 -8.62 -12.19
C LYS A 395 -6.24 -8.98 -13.68
N ARG A 396 -5.44 -8.31 -14.53
CA ARG A 396 -5.39 -8.50 -16.00
C ARG A 396 -6.74 -8.29 -16.68
N ASN A 397 -7.57 -7.43 -16.10
CA ASN A 397 -8.91 -7.12 -16.59
C ASN A 397 -9.12 -5.62 -16.45
N LEU A 398 -9.58 -4.98 -17.53
CA LEU A 398 -9.90 -3.54 -17.57
C LEU A 398 -10.97 -3.16 -16.53
N ARG A 399 -11.84 -4.12 -16.21
CA ARG A 399 -12.90 -4.02 -15.21
C ARG A 399 -12.50 -4.74 -13.93
N VAL A 400 -12.50 -4.01 -12.81
CA VAL A 400 -12.12 -4.53 -11.48
C VAL A 400 -13.11 -4.12 -10.39
N PRO A 401 -13.34 -4.97 -9.37
CA PRO A 401 -14.13 -4.57 -8.21
C PRO A 401 -13.43 -3.42 -7.48
N CYS A 402 -14.21 -2.41 -7.09
CA CYS A 402 -13.77 -1.19 -6.42
C CYS A 402 -14.54 -0.85 -5.10
N PRO A 403 -14.88 -1.83 -4.23
CA PRO A 403 -15.60 -1.54 -2.99
C PRO A 403 -14.88 -0.49 -2.13
N GLU A 404 -15.63 0.53 -1.68
CA GLU A 404 -15.08 1.70 -0.96
C GLU A 404 -14.26 1.31 0.28
N ARG A 405 -14.62 0.22 0.96
CA ARG A 405 -13.91 -0.30 2.16
C ARG A 405 -12.53 -0.85 1.80
N ASP A 406 -12.43 -1.62 0.72
CA ASP A 406 -11.18 -2.19 0.25
C ASP A 406 -10.27 -1.09 -0.32
N LEU A 407 -10.84 -0.04 -0.91
CA LEU A 407 -10.08 1.15 -1.28
C LEU A 407 -9.57 1.93 -0.06
N LEU A 408 -10.30 1.98 1.06
CA LEU A 408 -9.75 2.53 2.31
C LEU A 408 -8.54 1.73 2.80
N LEU A 409 -8.62 0.40 2.80
CA LEU A 409 -7.54 -0.50 3.21
C LEU A 409 -6.30 -0.40 2.31
N ASP A 410 -6.49 -0.31 0.99
CA ASP A 410 -5.40 -0.19 0.03
C ASP A 410 -4.72 1.19 0.08
N THR A 411 -5.50 2.26 0.25
CA THR A 411 -5.01 3.64 0.19
C THR A 411 -4.61 4.23 1.55
N GLY A 412 -5.05 3.66 2.68
CA GLY A 412 -4.84 4.26 4.00
C GLY A 412 -5.57 5.59 4.21
N LEU A 413 -6.53 5.95 3.35
CA LEU A 413 -7.37 7.13 3.54
C LEU A 413 -8.27 6.96 4.77
N GLY A 414 -8.57 8.07 5.45
CA GLY A 414 -9.29 8.05 6.73
C GLY A 414 -10.82 7.91 6.63
N ASP A 415 -11.42 8.13 5.46
CA ASP A 415 -12.88 8.19 5.34
C ASP A 415 -13.43 7.83 3.94
N ARG A 416 -14.61 7.18 3.91
CA ARG A 416 -15.28 6.75 2.67
C ARG A 416 -15.79 7.92 1.79
N LYS A 417 -16.02 9.11 2.36
CA LYS A 417 -16.49 10.27 1.59
C LYS A 417 -15.38 10.80 0.68
N THR A 418 -14.13 10.80 1.13
CA THR A 418 -12.95 11.13 0.32
C THR A 418 -12.75 10.12 -0.81
N VAL A 419 -12.86 8.81 -0.54
CA VAL A 419 -12.80 7.76 -1.58
C VAL A 419 -13.90 7.96 -2.62
N ARG A 420 -15.15 8.14 -2.19
CA ARG A 420 -16.30 8.36 -3.10
C ARG A 420 -16.15 9.64 -3.93
N ALA A 421 -15.63 10.72 -3.35
CA ALA A 421 -15.36 11.96 -4.07
C ALA A 421 -14.29 11.77 -5.15
N ALA A 422 -13.24 10.98 -4.88
CA ALA A 422 -12.27 10.61 -5.90
C ALA A 422 -12.90 9.75 -7.01
N LEU A 423 -13.62 8.67 -6.66
CA LEU A 423 -14.31 7.81 -7.63
C LEU A 423 -15.26 8.60 -8.55
N ALA A 424 -16.03 9.53 -8.00
CA ALA A 424 -16.93 10.40 -8.77
C ALA A 424 -16.21 11.35 -9.75
N ARG A 425 -14.93 11.66 -9.52
CA ARG A 425 -14.08 12.46 -10.44
C ARG A 425 -13.38 11.61 -11.49
N LEU A 426 -13.13 10.33 -11.18
CA LEU A 426 -12.56 9.37 -12.14
C LEU A 426 -13.62 8.86 -13.13
N ASN A 427 -14.88 8.74 -12.68
CA ASN A 427 -16.02 8.32 -13.50
C ASN A 427 -16.26 9.27 -14.69
N GLY A 428 -16.44 8.72 -15.89
CA GLY A 428 -16.63 9.47 -17.13
C GLY A 428 -15.38 10.17 -17.66
N ARG A 429 -14.21 9.97 -17.05
CA ARG A 429 -12.93 10.56 -17.47
C ARG A 429 -11.82 9.52 -17.61
N LEU A 430 -11.52 8.80 -16.53
CA LEU A 430 -10.54 7.71 -16.51
C LEU A 430 -11.18 6.36 -16.93
N GLY A 431 -12.49 6.24 -16.70
CA GLY A 431 -13.25 5.00 -16.85
C GLY A 431 -14.69 5.17 -16.38
N THR A 432 -15.45 4.09 -16.39
CA THR A 432 -16.84 4.02 -15.94
C THR A 432 -16.95 3.35 -14.57
N LEU A 433 -17.68 3.98 -13.65
CA LEU A 433 -18.02 3.44 -12.33
C LEU A 433 -19.40 2.77 -12.38
N HIS A 434 -19.40 1.45 -12.40
CA HIS A 434 -20.61 0.63 -12.38
C HIS A 434 -21.12 0.48 -10.95
N THR A 435 -22.25 1.13 -10.65
CA THR A 435 -22.87 1.15 -9.31
C THR A 435 -24.15 0.31 -9.20
N ASP A 436 -24.70 -0.09 -10.34
CA ASP A 436 -25.80 -1.03 -10.54
C ASP A 436 -25.42 -2.47 -10.17
N CYS A 437 -24.13 -2.80 -10.27
CA CYS A 437 -23.58 -4.11 -9.93
C CYS A 437 -23.68 -4.45 -8.44
N LEU A 438 -23.98 -3.49 -7.56
CA LEU A 438 -24.19 -3.71 -6.13
C LEU A 438 -25.64 -4.10 -5.84
N SER A 439 -25.87 -5.36 -5.46
CA SER A 439 -27.17 -5.86 -5.00
C SER A 439 -27.31 -5.72 -3.47
N PRO A 440 -28.32 -4.99 -2.97
CA PRO A 440 -28.63 -4.95 -1.53
C PRO A 440 -29.18 -6.27 -0.96
N VAL A 441 -29.54 -7.21 -1.84
CA VAL A 441 -30.02 -8.56 -1.52
C VAL A 441 -28.82 -9.52 -1.45
N GLU A 442 -27.96 -9.52 -2.46
CA GLU A 442 -26.76 -10.36 -2.53
C GLU A 442 -25.54 -9.65 -1.93
N ARG A 443 -25.58 -9.44 -0.61
CA ARG A 443 -24.64 -8.58 0.12
C ARG A 443 -23.19 -9.07 0.16
N ASP A 444 -22.95 -10.33 -0.21
CA ASP A 444 -21.64 -10.99 -0.13
C ASP A 444 -20.95 -11.22 -1.47
N SER A 445 -21.70 -11.27 -2.58
CA SER A 445 -21.17 -11.48 -3.93
C SER A 445 -20.97 -10.19 -4.71
N THR A 446 -21.63 -9.09 -4.32
CA THR A 446 -21.73 -7.89 -5.16
C THR A 446 -20.98 -6.67 -4.60
N SER A 447 -20.43 -5.85 -5.51
CA SER A 447 -19.74 -4.60 -5.17
C SER A 447 -19.82 -3.59 -6.32
N TYR A 448 -19.40 -2.35 -6.09
CA TYR A 448 -19.14 -1.43 -7.21
C TYR A 448 -17.94 -1.91 -8.02
N GLU A 449 -17.97 -1.69 -9.32
CA GLU A 449 -16.87 -2.04 -10.24
C GLU A 449 -16.41 -0.80 -11.00
N PHE A 450 -15.11 -0.74 -11.31
CA PHE A 450 -14.52 0.32 -12.11
C PHE A 450 -13.91 -0.29 -13.35
N GLU A 451 -14.31 0.21 -14.52
CA GLU A 451 -13.84 -0.21 -15.82
C GLU A 451 -13.06 0.93 -16.45
N ILE A 452 -11.77 0.73 -16.73
CA ILE A 452 -10.97 1.77 -17.38
C ILE A 452 -11.31 1.86 -18.87
N ASN A 453 -11.17 3.06 -19.44
CA ASN A 453 -11.32 3.23 -20.88
C ASN A 453 -10.26 2.38 -21.62
N GLN A 454 -10.64 1.81 -22.78
CA GLN A 454 -9.69 1.21 -23.70
C GLN A 454 -8.67 2.25 -24.19
N ALA A 455 -7.49 1.79 -24.62
CA ALA A 455 -6.53 2.67 -25.29
C ALA A 455 -7.16 3.21 -26.59
N PRO A 456 -6.95 4.50 -26.94
CA PRO A 456 -7.41 5.01 -28.23
C PRO A 456 -6.68 4.29 -29.36
N GLU A 457 -7.39 3.93 -30.44
CA GLU A 457 -6.80 3.33 -31.63
C GLU A 457 -5.82 4.32 -32.29
N GLY A 458 -4.53 4.06 -32.11
CA GLY A 458 -3.45 4.76 -32.81
C GLY A 458 -2.92 3.92 -33.97
N GLU A 459 -2.61 4.56 -35.09
CA GLU A 459 -1.91 3.91 -36.19
C GLU A 459 -0.50 3.49 -35.73
N GLY A 460 -0.32 2.18 -35.53
CA GLY A 460 0.92 1.58 -35.08
C GLY A 460 0.85 1.08 -33.63
N ARG A 461 0.95 -0.25 -33.46
CA ARG A 461 1.14 -0.89 -32.15
C ARG A 461 2.54 -0.57 -31.60
N GLN A 462 2.68 0.60 -31.01
CA GLN A 462 3.93 1.04 -30.40
C GLN A 462 4.08 0.31 -29.05
N ILE A 463 4.92 -0.73 -29.01
CA ILE A 463 5.20 -1.51 -27.80
C ILE A 463 5.57 -0.53 -26.67
N PRO A 464 4.79 -0.45 -25.59
CA PRO A 464 5.08 0.49 -24.51
C PRO A 464 6.45 0.15 -23.91
N PRO A 465 7.28 1.16 -23.59
CA PRO A 465 8.59 0.92 -23.00
C PRO A 465 8.45 0.11 -21.71
N PRO A 466 9.41 -0.78 -21.37
CA PRO A 466 9.30 -1.66 -20.22
C PRO A 466 8.96 -0.90 -18.94
N GLY A 467 7.70 -1.01 -18.50
CA GLY A 467 7.25 -0.41 -17.27
C GLY A 467 7.94 -1.09 -16.10
N PHE A 468 8.75 -0.33 -15.35
CA PHE A 468 9.12 -0.74 -14.01
C PHE A 468 7.87 -0.67 -13.13
N ASP A 469 7.07 -1.74 -13.14
CA ASP A 469 6.01 -1.91 -12.17
C ASP A 469 6.66 -1.96 -10.78
N PRO A 470 6.39 -0.97 -9.91
CA PRO A 470 7.01 -0.94 -8.60
C PRO A 470 6.52 -2.15 -7.80
N PRO A 471 7.40 -2.82 -7.03
CA PRO A 471 6.95 -3.86 -6.11
C PRO A 471 5.86 -3.27 -5.21
N PRO A 472 4.71 -3.95 -5.03
CA PRO A 472 3.58 -3.37 -4.33
C PRO A 472 3.98 -2.89 -2.94
N ALA A 473 3.57 -1.67 -2.59
CA ALA A 473 3.73 -1.13 -1.26
C ALA A 473 3.04 -2.07 -0.25
N PRO A 474 3.64 -2.34 0.93
CA PRO A 474 3.04 -3.17 1.95
C PRO A 474 1.73 -2.53 2.39
N ARG A 475 0.74 -3.38 2.65
CA ARG A 475 -0.60 -2.92 3.04
C ARG A 475 -0.49 -2.06 4.30
N GLY A 476 -1.22 -0.94 4.33
CA GLY A 476 -1.18 0.04 5.42
C GLY A 476 -0.06 1.08 5.36
N LEU A 477 0.96 0.94 4.50
CA LEU A 477 2.08 1.90 4.43
C LEU A 477 1.64 3.34 4.11
N TRP A 478 0.63 3.51 3.25
CA TRP A 478 0.10 4.84 2.93
C TRP A 478 -0.64 5.49 4.11
N ALA A 479 -1.07 4.72 5.11
CA ALA A 479 -1.64 5.25 6.36
C ALA A 479 -0.57 5.77 7.34
N THR A 480 0.69 5.32 7.21
CA THR A 480 1.80 5.76 8.08
C THR A 480 2.62 6.91 7.49
N LEU A 481 2.29 7.36 6.27
CA LEU A 481 3.05 8.38 5.53
C LEU A 481 2.23 9.68 5.33
N PRO A 482 2.90 10.85 5.19
CA PRO A 482 2.25 12.09 4.79
C PRO A 482 1.47 11.96 3.47
N ARG A 483 0.33 12.66 3.34
CA ARG A 483 -0.58 12.52 2.18
C ARG A 483 0.07 12.80 0.81
N SER A 484 1.09 13.66 0.76
CA SER A 484 1.84 13.97 -0.46
C SER A 484 2.88 12.90 -0.85
N SER A 485 3.22 11.96 0.05
CA SER A 485 4.24 10.94 -0.20
C SER A 485 3.90 10.04 -1.39
N HIS A 486 2.63 9.70 -1.62
CA HIS A 486 2.27 8.87 -2.76
C HIS A 486 2.51 9.56 -4.12
N SER A 487 2.13 10.84 -4.27
CA SER A 487 2.34 11.54 -5.55
C SER A 487 3.82 11.78 -5.82
N LEU A 488 4.57 12.22 -4.80
CA LEU A 488 6.03 12.41 -4.89
C LEU A 488 6.74 11.10 -5.29
N TRP A 489 6.40 9.97 -4.67
CA TRP A 489 6.97 8.68 -5.03
C TRP A 489 6.59 8.22 -6.44
N ARG A 490 5.33 8.40 -6.87
CA ARG A 490 4.91 8.05 -8.24
C ARG A 490 5.64 8.87 -9.29
N THR A 491 5.79 10.18 -9.09
CA THR A 491 6.57 11.04 -9.98
C THR A 491 8.01 10.53 -10.11
N LEU A 492 8.65 10.18 -8.99
CA LEU A 492 10.03 9.65 -8.97
C LEU A 492 10.16 8.26 -9.64
N LEU A 493 9.13 7.42 -9.64
CA LEU A 493 9.13 6.17 -10.39
C LEU A 493 8.99 6.37 -11.91
N THR A 494 8.32 7.44 -12.34
CA THR A 494 8.12 7.76 -13.77
C THR A 494 9.27 8.56 -14.38
N CYS A 495 10.26 8.99 -13.59
CA CYS A 495 11.42 9.74 -14.07
C CYS A 495 12.66 8.84 -14.09
N SER A 496 13.34 8.81 -15.23
CA SER A 496 14.62 8.10 -15.42
C SER A 496 15.81 8.80 -14.77
N THR A 497 15.69 10.09 -14.49
CA THR A 497 16.72 10.93 -13.85
C THR A 497 16.30 11.40 -12.45
N PRO A 498 17.25 11.64 -11.54
CA PRO A 498 16.99 12.33 -10.27
C PRO A 498 16.39 13.73 -10.51
N LEU A 499 15.50 14.17 -9.62
CA LEU A 499 14.83 15.47 -9.71
C LEU A 499 15.20 16.42 -8.57
N GLU A 500 15.44 17.69 -8.88
CA GLU A 500 15.48 18.74 -7.86
C GLU A 500 14.14 18.85 -7.12
N LEU A 501 14.17 19.33 -5.87
CA LEU A 501 12.98 19.49 -5.04
C LEU A 501 11.92 20.41 -5.67
N GLY A 502 12.33 21.45 -6.42
CA GLY A 502 11.40 22.36 -7.11
C GLY A 502 10.57 21.62 -8.15
N ASP A 503 11.24 21.04 -9.15
CA ASP A 503 10.64 20.27 -10.24
C ASP A 503 9.77 19.13 -9.74
N LEU A 504 10.23 18.40 -8.73
CA LEU A 504 9.48 17.29 -8.14
C LEU A 504 8.17 17.77 -7.50
N VAL A 505 8.16 18.92 -6.84
CA VAL A 505 6.95 19.50 -6.23
C VAL A 505 5.94 19.96 -7.28
N VAL A 506 6.42 20.50 -8.40
CA VAL A 506 5.57 20.86 -9.55
C VAL A 506 5.00 19.60 -10.21
N LYS A 507 5.86 18.65 -10.61
CA LYS A 507 5.47 17.41 -11.30
C LYS A 507 4.56 16.50 -10.46
N ALA A 508 4.69 16.52 -9.13
CA ALA A 508 3.81 15.78 -8.22
C ALA A 508 2.49 16.51 -7.87
N GLY A 509 2.23 17.69 -8.47
CA GLY A 509 0.94 18.38 -8.42
C GLY A 509 0.64 19.19 -7.15
N LEU A 510 1.66 19.51 -6.34
CA LEU A 510 1.52 20.22 -5.06
C LEU A 510 1.37 21.76 -5.21
N VAL A 511 1.66 22.31 -6.39
CA VAL A 511 1.43 23.71 -6.80
C VAL A 511 0.02 23.90 -7.39
N LYS A 512 -0.54 25.11 -7.48
CA LYS A 512 -1.92 25.25 -7.99
C LYS A 512 -1.97 25.03 -9.50
N ALA A 513 -1.09 25.69 -10.25
CA ALA A 513 -0.88 25.52 -11.69
C ALA A 513 0.56 25.07 -11.99
N ALA A 514 0.78 24.42 -13.13
CA ALA A 514 2.06 23.82 -13.49
C ALA A 514 3.22 24.82 -13.70
N GLY A 515 2.91 26.12 -13.87
CA GLY A 515 3.89 27.21 -13.98
C GLY A 515 4.10 28.02 -12.70
N ASP A 516 3.45 27.67 -11.58
CA ASP A 516 3.57 28.43 -10.33
C ASP A 516 4.97 28.24 -9.69
N GLU A 517 5.51 29.32 -9.12
CA GLU A 517 6.67 29.20 -8.23
C GLU A 517 6.36 28.41 -6.95
N VAL A 518 7.29 27.52 -6.57
CA VAL A 518 7.13 26.67 -5.40
C VAL A 518 7.36 27.44 -4.10
N SER A 519 6.28 27.70 -3.35
CA SER A 519 6.30 28.41 -2.07
C SER A 519 7.08 27.67 -0.97
N LYS A 520 7.57 28.41 0.03
CA LYS A 520 8.29 27.85 1.20
C LYS A 520 7.49 26.74 1.92
N SER A 521 6.16 26.89 2.03
CA SER A 521 5.28 25.90 2.68
C SER A 521 5.18 24.60 1.88
N GLN A 522 5.08 24.68 0.55
CA GLN A 522 5.09 23.49 -0.32
C GLN A 522 6.44 22.78 -0.29
N ARG A 523 7.57 23.52 -0.31
CA ARG A 523 8.92 22.93 -0.16
C ARG A 523 9.06 22.20 1.17
N SER A 524 8.59 22.79 2.27
CA SER A 524 8.60 22.16 3.60
C SER A 524 7.75 20.89 3.65
N THR A 525 6.51 20.96 3.15
CA THR A 525 5.58 19.82 3.06
C THR A 525 6.17 18.66 2.25
N ALA A 526 6.81 18.95 1.13
CA ALA A 526 7.46 17.96 0.30
C ALA A 526 8.72 17.38 0.95
N LYS A 527 9.57 18.22 1.55
CA LYS A 527 10.76 17.78 2.31
C LYS A 527 10.37 16.80 3.42
N ALA A 528 9.33 17.11 4.21
CA ALA A 528 8.83 16.20 5.24
C ALA A 528 8.33 14.85 4.67
N ALA A 529 7.58 14.89 3.57
CA ALA A 529 7.09 13.70 2.89
C ALA A 529 8.20 12.84 2.25
N LEU A 530 9.26 13.47 1.73
CA LEU A 530 10.43 12.80 1.14
C LEU A 530 11.35 12.20 2.21
N VAL A 531 11.53 12.87 3.35
CA VAL A 531 12.23 12.29 4.51
C VAL A 531 11.46 11.06 5.03
N ALA A 532 10.13 11.14 5.13
CA ALA A 532 9.31 9.99 5.52
C ALA A 532 9.42 8.83 4.52
N LEU A 533 9.37 9.11 3.21
CA LEU A 533 9.61 8.10 2.16
C LEU A 533 11.02 7.51 2.23
N SER A 534 12.05 8.29 2.55
CA SER A 534 13.44 7.82 2.62
C SER A 534 13.65 6.88 3.81
N LYS A 535 13.09 7.24 4.97
CA LYS A 535 13.02 6.39 6.17
C LYS A 535 12.20 5.12 5.91
N ALA A 536 11.15 5.20 5.08
CA ALA A 536 10.41 4.05 4.58
C ALA A 536 11.15 3.23 3.50
N GLY A 537 12.36 3.63 3.09
CA GLY A 537 13.18 2.95 2.09
C GLY A 537 12.74 3.13 0.63
N MET A 538 11.82 4.07 0.34
CA MET A 538 11.16 4.22 -0.96
C MET A 538 11.83 5.24 -1.90
N VAL A 539 12.56 6.21 -1.34
CA VAL A 539 13.33 7.23 -2.08
C VAL A 539 14.70 7.40 -1.46
N ARG A 540 15.63 7.97 -2.22
CA ARG A 540 16.94 8.43 -1.72
C ARG A 540 17.29 9.77 -2.35
N VAL A 541 18.27 10.44 -1.76
CA VAL A 541 18.88 11.68 -2.27
C VAL A 541 20.27 11.37 -2.83
N ASP A 542 20.71 12.15 -3.82
CA ASP A 542 22.08 12.11 -4.34
C ASP A 542 22.97 13.24 -3.76
N GLU A 543 24.24 13.27 -4.17
CA GLU A 543 25.22 14.28 -3.75
C GLU A 543 24.88 15.72 -4.20
N ASN A 544 23.96 15.89 -5.15
CA ASN A 544 23.52 17.20 -5.65
C ASN A 544 22.26 17.70 -4.93
N GLY A 545 21.66 16.87 -4.06
CA GLY A 545 20.39 17.15 -3.40
C GLY A 545 19.16 16.78 -4.24
N CYS A 546 19.34 16.05 -5.34
CA CYS A 546 18.26 15.55 -6.18
C CYS A 546 17.70 14.23 -5.63
N TRP A 547 16.40 14.03 -5.80
CA TRP A 547 15.67 12.88 -5.30
C TRP A 547 15.41 11.85 -6.39
N GLN A 548 15.49 10.57 -6.05
CA GLN A 548 15.14 9.47 -6.93
C GLN A 548 14.44 8.35 -6.16
N ALA A 549 13.70 7.49 -6.87
CA ALA A 549 13.19 6.25 -6.30
C ALA A 549 14.35 5.37 -5.80
N ALA A 550 14.17 4.71 -4.65
CA ALA A 550 15.17 3.81 -4.08
C ALA A 550 14.87 2.35 -4.46
N THR A 551 15.93 1.59 -4.71
CA THR A 551 15.90 0.16 -5.01
C THR A 551 16.25 -0.73 -3.81
N ARG A 552 16.50 -0.12 -2.63
CA ARG A 552 16.89 -0.84 -1.42
C ARG A 552 15.70 -1.56 -0.77
N PRO A 553 15.90 -2.72 -0.12
CA PRO A 553 14.88 -3.33 0.73
C PRO A 553 14.42 -2.36 1.83
N ARG A 554 13.14 -2.40 2.17
CA ARG A 554 12.58 -1.65 3.30
C ARG A 554 13.09 -2.22 4.63
N SER A 555 13.08 -1.40 5.68
CA SER A 555 13.39 -1.89 7.02
C SER A 555 12.23 -2.72 7.58
N VAL A 556 12.56 -3.74 8.39
CA VAL A 556 11.55 -4.60 9.04
C VAL A 556 10.58 -3.79 9.89
N GLN A 557 11.06 -2.74 10.57
CA GLN A 557 10.22 -1.84 11.37
C GLN A 557 9.14 -1.17 10.53
N VAL A 558 9.48 -0.66 9.34
CA VAL A 558 8.51 0.01 8.44
C VAL A 558 7.44 -0.98 7.98
N GLU A 559 7.79 -2.25 7.75
CA GLU A 559 6.81 -3.27 7.38
C GLU A 559 5.92 -3.69 8.57
N GLN A 560 6.48 -3.73 9.78
CA GLN A 560 5.71 -3.95 11.03
C GLN A 560 4.75 -2.79 11.33
N ASP A 561 5.20 -1.54 11.22
CA ASP A 561 4.39 -0.35 11.45
C ASP A 561 3.24 -0.25 10.44
N ALA A 562 3.52 -0.53 9.16
CA ALA A 562 2.53 -0.61 8.10
C ALA A 562 1.50 -1.73 8.34
N ALA A 563 1.97 -2.94 8.71
CA ALA A 563 1.09 -4.06 9.04
C ALA A 563 0.20 -3.77 10.26
N ALA A 564 0.75 -3.12 11.30
CA ALA A 564 -0.01 -2.71 12.48
C ALA A 564 -1.05 -1.63 12.16
N ALA A 565 -0.73 -0.68 11.28
CA ALA A 565 -1.68 0.32 10.77
C ALA A 565 -2.79 -0.34 9.95
N TYR A 566 -2.45 -1.29 9.08
CA TYR A 566 -3.40 -2.07 8.31
C TYR A 566 -4.34 -2.88 9.21
N ALA A 567 -3.81 -3.58 10.23
CA ALA A 567 -4.60 -4.41 11.13
C ALA A 567 -5.70 -3.61 11.86
N ARG A 568 -5.38 -2.43 12.42
CA ARG A 568 -6.35 -1.54 13.07
C ARG A 568 -7.49 -1.10 12.12
N GLN A 569 -7.14 -0.82 10.87
CA GLN A 569 -8.12 -0.40 9.86
C GLN A 569 -8.95 -1.60 9.35
N LEU A 570 -8.34 -2.79 9.25
CA LEU A 570 -8.99 -4.04 8.88
C LEU A 570 -10.03 -4.46 9.91
N GLU A 571 -9.70 -4.46 11.19
CA GLU A 571 -10.63 -4.76 12.30
C GLU A 571 -11.91 -3.91 12.22
N THR A 572 -11.74 -2.59 12.06
CA THR A 572 -12.86 -1.65 11.89
C THR A 572 -13.73 -2.00 10.68
N ILE A 573 -13.10 -2.38 9.57
CA ILE A 573 -13.79 -2.68 8.30
C ILE A 573 -14.42 -4.08 8.31
N GLU A 574 -13.86 -5.04 9.04
CA GLU A 574 -14.44 -6.36 9.24
C GLU A 574 -15.65 -6.30 10.16
N ALA A 575 -15.62 -5.46 11.21
CA ALA A 575 -16.81 -5.13 11.99
C ALA A 575 -17.90 -4.45 11.13
N GLU A 576 -17.55 -3.48 10.26
CA GLU A 576 -18.51 -2.89 9.31
C GLU A 576 -19.08 -3.94 8.32
N ARG A 577 -18.26 -4.87 7.84
CA ARG A 577 -18.68 -5.94 6.92
C ARG A 577 -19.61 -6.92 7.63
N ALA A 578 -19.28 -7.36 8.84
CA ALA A 578 -20.12 -8.24 9.64
C ALA A 578 -21.48 -7.61 9.92
N ALA A 579 -21.51 -6.33 10.34
CA ALA A 579 -22.76 -5.59 10.57
C ALA A 579 -23.62 -5.43 9.30
N TYR A 580 -22.99 -5.25 8.12
CA TYR A 580 -23.70 -5.18 6.84
C TYR A 580 -24.29 -6.54 6.42
N ARG A 581 -23.51 -7.63 6.59
CA ARG A 581 -23.92 -9.01 6.28
C ARG A 581 -25.07 -9.48 7.14
N ALA A 582 -24.96 -9.30 8.45
CA ALA A 582 -25.97 -9.68 9.44
C ALA A 582 -27.33 -9.01 9.23
N GLY A 583 -27.43 -8.04 8.32
CA GLY A 583 -28.68 -7.37 7.99
C GLY A 583 -29.22 -6.46 9.09
N THR A 584 -28.44 -6.28 10.16
CA THR A 584 -28.67 -5.30 11.21
C THR A 584 -29.01 -3.98 10.55
N THR A 585 -30.21 -3.47 10.81
CA THR A 585 -30.72 -2.22 10.25
C THR A 585 -29.93 -1.05 10.83
N SER A 586 -28.75 -0.82 10.24
CA SER A 586 -27.83 0.24 10.62
C SER A 586 -28.56 1.57 10.80
N SER A 587 -28.07 2.41 11.71
CA SER A 587 -28.56 3.79 11.87
C SER A 587 -28.59 4.55 10.53
N TRP A 588 -27.73 4.17 9.58
CA TRP A 588 -27.74 4.65 8.20
C TRP A 588 -28.92 4.15 7.34
N THR A 589 -29.29 2.87 7.38
CA THR A 589 -30.49 2.38 6.65
C THR A 589 -31.78 2.94 7.26
N ALA A 590 -31.87 2.99 8.60
CA ALA A 590 -32.96 3.67 9.29
C ALA A 590 -32.99 5.18 8.96
N GLY A 591 -31.83 5.84 8.95
CA GLY A 591 -31.69 7.26 8.57
C GLY A 591 -32.05 7.53 7.11
N ARG A 592 -31.66 6.66 6.18
CA ARG A 592 -32.02 6.73 4.76
C ARG A 592 -33.53 6.54 4.56
N ALA A 593 -34.14 5.58 5.25
CA ALA A 593 -35.59 5.39 5.24
C ALA A 593 -36.33 6.63 5.78
N ARG A 594 -35.86 7.21 6.90
CA ARG A 594 -36.40 8.48 7.43
C ARG A 594 -36.22 9.64 6.44
N ALA A 595 -35.07 9.75 5.78
CA ALA A 595 -34.81 10.80 4.78
C ALA A 595 -35.71 10.66 3.54
N ILE A 596 -35.92 9.45 3.03
CA ILE A 596 -36.85 9.16 1.93
C ILE A 596 -38.29 9.47 2.37
N LYS A 597 -38.69 9.09 3.59
CA LYS A 597 -40.02 9.41 4.17
C LYS A 597 -40.21 10.92 4.32
N ALA A 598 -39.20 11.65 4.78
CA ALA A 598 -39.24 13.12 4.93
C ALA A 598 -39.29 13.84 3.58
N GLN A 599 -38.52 13.39 2.59
CA GLN A 599 -38.56 13.92 1.23
C GLN A 599 -39.94 13.67 0.58
N ARG A 600 -40.53 12.49 0.78
CA ARG A 600 -41.90 12.20 0.35
C ARG A 600 -42.96 13.02 1.07
N ALA A 601 -42.78 13.29 2.36
CA ALA A 601 -43.67 14.18 3.09
C ALA A 601 -43.62 15.61 2.50
N LYS A 602 -42.44 16.10 2.08
CA LYS A 602 -42.29 17.36 1.36
C LYS A 602 -42.92 17.32 -0.03
N GLU A 603 -42.69 16.27 -0.82
CA GLU A 603 -43.28 16.10 -2.15
C GLU A 603 -44.82 16.01 -2.08
N LYS A 604 -45.36 15.30 -1.08
CA LYS A 604 -46.80 15.21 -0.82
C LYS A 604 -47.37 16.54 -0.32
N ALA A 605 -46.74 17.20 0.66
CA ALA A 605 -47.20 18.51 1.14
C ALA A 605 -47.16 19.57 0.02
N TRP A 606 -46.14 19.55 -0.85
CA TRP A 606 -46.10 20.39 -2.04
C TRP A 606 -47.26 20.09 -2.98
N TRP A 607 -47.56 18.81 -3.26
CA TRP A 607 -48.66 18.41 -4.12
C TRP A 607 -50.03 18.75 -3.53
N ASP A 608 -50.24 18.52 -2.24
CA ASP A 608 -51.48 18.79 -1.53
C ASP A 608 -51.76 20.30 -1.42
N ASN A 609 -50.70 21.13 -1.32
CA ASN A 609 -50.78 22.60 -1.35
C ASN A 609 -51.12 23.18 -2.73
N LEU A 610 -51.14 22.38 -3.80
CA LEU A 610 -51.62 22.83 -5.12
C LEU A 610 -53.16 22.87 -5.15
N SER A 611 -53.71 23.93 -5.73
CA SER A 611 -55.16 24.04 -5.95
C SER A 611 -55.69 22.85 -6.77
N PRO A 612 -56.96 22.45 -6.60
CA PRO A 612 -57.55 21.35 -7.37
C PRO A 612 -57.39 21.53 -8.89
N ALA A 613 -57.54 22.76 -9.38
CA ALA A 613 -57.32 23.11 -10.79
C ALA A 613 -55.86 22.89 -11.23
N ALA A 614 -54.87 23.36 -10.45
CA ALA A 614 -53.46 23.18 -10.78
C ALA A 614 -53.02 21.70 -10.71
N ARG A 615 -53.64 20.89 -9.84
CA ARG A 615 -53.44 19.43 -9.83
C ARG A 615 -54.04 18.76 -11.06
N ALA A 616 -55.25 19.14 -11.46
CA ALA A 616 -55.93 18.63 -12.65
C ALA A 616 -55.17 18.98 -13.93
N GLU A 617 -54.74 20.23 -14.09
CA GLU A 617 -53.93 20.72 -15.21
C GLU A 617 -52.62 19.93 -15.34
N ARG A 618 -51.86 19.78 -14.23
CA ARG A 618 -50.60 19.03 -14.23
C ARG A 618 -50.80 17.54 -14.49
N ALA A 619 -51.88 16.96 -13.99
CA ALA A 619 -52.24 15.57 -14.28
C ALA A 619 -52.61 15.38 -15.76
N ALA A 620 -53.37 16.31 -16.34
CA ALA A 620 -53.71 16.32 -17.77
C ALA A 620 -52.47 16.50 -18.65
N ALA A 621 -51.58 17.43 -18.33
CA ALA A 621 -50.32 17.64 -19.05
C ALA A 621 -49.43 16.40 -19.03
N LYS A 622 -49.25 15.76 -17.86
CA LYS A 622 -48.49 14.51 -17.76
C LYS A 622 -49.21 13.31 -18.38
N ARG A 623 -50.54 13.33 -18.47
CA ARG A 623 -51.30 12.33 -19.21
C ARG A 623 -51.10 12.50 -20.71
N LEU A 624 -51.13 13.71 -21.23
CA LEU A 624 -50.88 14.02 -22.64
C LEU A 624 -49.46 13.62 -23.05
N GLU A 625 -48.45 13.99 -22.25
CA GLU A 625 -47.05 13.57 -22.47
C GLU A 625 -46.90 12.05 -22.51
N PHE A 626 -47.65 11.30 -21.68
CA PHE A 626 -47.65 9.84 -21.70
C PHE A 626 -48.40 9.26 -22.90
N ASP A 627 -49.58 9.79 -23.22
CA ASP A 627 -50.42 9.32 -24.33
C ASP A 627 -49.76 9.62 -25.70
N GLN A 628 -48.87 10.63 -25.78
CA GLN A 628 -48.02 10.93 -26.96
C GLN A 628 -46.80 10.00 -27.13
N MET A 629 -46.41 9.23 -26.11
CA MET A 629 -45.28 8.28 -26.22
C MET A 629 -45.69 7.03 -27.00
N SER A 630 -44.74 6.47 -27.75
CA SER A 630 -44.94 5.15 -28.38
C SER A 630 -45.14 4.05 -27.33
N ILE A 631 -45.78 2.94 -27.70
CA ILE A 631 -46.07 1.83 -26.78
C ILE A 631 -44.79 1.28 -26.10
N SER A 632 -43.67 1.24 -26.81
CA SER A 632 -42.37 0.83 -26.25
C SER A 632 -41.80 1.86 -25.25
N GLN A 633 -41.92 3.16 -25.54
CA GLN A 633 -41.56 4.24 -24.61
C GLN A 633 -42.43 4.23 -23.36
N GLN A 634 -43.75 4.05 -23.51
CA GLN A 634 -44.70 3.89 -22.40
C GLN A 634 -44.34 2.69 -21.51
N ALA A 635 -43.99 1.54 -22.09
CA ALA A 635 -43.56 0.34 -21.36
C ALA A 635 -42.23 0.54 -20.62
N ALA A 636 -41.26 1.20 -21.25
CA ALA A 636 -39.97 1.54 -20.64
C ALA A 636 -40.15 2.54 -19.48
N LEU A 637 -41.02 3.54 -19.62
CA LEU A 637 -41.33 4.50 -18.56
C LEU A 637 -42.02 3.83 -17.36
N LYS A 638 -43.04 2.99 -17.59
CA LYS A 638 -43.69 2.18 -16.54
C LYS A 638 -42.67 1.34 -15.77
N SER A 639 -41.79 0.63 -16.48
CA SER A 639 -40.74 -0.20 -15.88
C SER A 639 -39.75 0.63 -15.05
N ARG A 640 -39.28 1.77 -15.58
CA ARG A 640 -38.37 2.70 -14.88
C ARG A 640 -39.00 3.26 -13.59
N LEU A 641 -40.30 3.52 -13.58
CA LEU A 641 -41.03 4.01 -12.41
C LEU A 641 -41.21 2.91 -11.35
N ALA A 642 -41.57 1.69 -11.74
CA ALA A 642 -41.64 0.53 -10.84
C ALA A 642 -40.27 0.21 -10.21
N GLU A 643 -39.21 0.11 -11.03
CA GLU A 643 -37.84 -0.10 -10.54
C GLU A 643 -37.36 1.01 -9.58
N ARG A 644 -37.77 2.27 -9.82
CA ARG A 644 -37.47 3.39 -8.91
C ARG A 644 -38.16 3.23 -7.55
N ARG A 645 -39.37 2.64 -7.50
CA ARG A 645 -40.08 2.33 -6.26
C ARG A 645 -39.46 1.13 -5.54
N MET A 646 -39.14 0.06 -6.25
CA MET A 646 -38.41 -1.10 -5.70
C MET A 646 -37.05 -0.68 -5.11
N ARG A 647 -36.28 0.16 -5.82
CA ARG A 647 -35.02 0.76 -5.31
C ARG A 647 -35.21 1.68 -4.09
N ALA A 648 -36.43 2.12 -3.81
CA ALA A 648 -36.82 2.86 -2.61
C ALA A 648 -37.46 1.97 -1.53
N GLY A 649 -37.47 0.65 -1.70
CA GLY A 649 -37.97 -0.33 -0.72
C GLY A 649 -39.48 -0.48 -0.70
N ILE A 650 -40.16 -0.30 -1.83
CA ILE A 650 -41.62 -0.42 -1.95
C ILE A 650 -41.94 -1.55 -2.92
N ASP A 651 -42.86 -2.41 -2.50
CA ASP A 651 -43.43 -3.43 -3.36
C ASP A 651 -44.41 -2.80 -4.38
N GLU A 652 -44.23 -3.15 -5.65
CA GLU A 652 -45.07 -2.69 -6.75
C GLU A 652 -46.44 -3.39 -6.73
N LEU A 653 -46.51 -4.65 -6.24
CA LEU A 653 -47.77 -5.37 -6.08
C LEU A 653 -48.64 -4.78 -4.98
N GLU A 654 -48.10 -4.56 -3.78
CA GLU A 654 -48.78 -3.85 -2.68
C GLU A 654 -49.24 -2.45 -3.13
N THR A 655 -48.40 -1.72 -3.87
CA THR A 655 -48.74 -0.41 -4.45
C THR A 655 -49.94 -0.51 -5.40
N TYR A 656 -49.93 -1.48 -6.31
CA TYR A 656 -51.00 -1.71 -7.28
C TYR A 656 -52.32 -2.13 -6.61
N GLN A 657 -52.27 -3.05 -5.65
CA GLN A 657 -53.43 -3.49 -4.87
C GLN A 657 -54.01 -2.36 -4.00
N THR A 658 -53.15 -1.49 -3.45
CA THR A 658 -53.58 -0.33 -2.67
C THR A 658 -54.23 0.72 -3.56
N TRP A 659 -53.66 0.98 -4.74
CA TRP A 659 -54.28 1.85 -5.74
C TRP A 659 -55.65 1.33 -6.19
N LEU A 660 -55.78 0.04 -6.50
CA LEU A 660 -57.07 -0.58 -6.84
C LEU A 660 -58.10 -0.45 -5.72
N ARG A 661 -57.72 -0.73 -4.47
CA ARG A 661 -58.62 -0.58 -3.30
C ARG A 661 -59.01 0.87 -3.00
N SER A 662 -58.20 1.83 -3.42
CA SER A 662 -58.45 3.27 -3.21
C SER A 662 -59.36 3.91 -4.27
N LEU A 663 -59.71 3.20 -5.35
CA LEU A 663 -60.55 3.72 -6.41
C LEU A 663 -62.04 3.49 -6.11
N PRO A 664 -62.88 4.55 -6.17
CA PRO A 664 -64.33 4.41 -6.26
C PRO A 664 -64.75 3.54 -7.45
N ALA A 665 -65.85 2.79 -7.30
CA ALA A 665 -66.30 1.81 -8.30
C ALA A 665 -66.74 2.48 -9.61
N ASP A 666 -67.40 3.62 -9.53
CA ASP A 666 -67.75 4.51 -10.64
C ASP A 666 -66.50 5.03 -11.37
N GLU A 667 -65.49 5.49 -10.63
CA GLU A 667 -64.22 5.95 -11.21
C GLU A 667 -63.47 4.80 -11.90
N TYR A 668 -63.49 3.60 -11.32
CA TYR A 668 -62.91 2.40 -11.93
C TYR A 668 -63.61 2.05 -13.25
N VAL A 669 -64.95 2.08 -13.29
CA VAL A 669 -65.74 1.84 -14.52
C VAL A 669 -65.44 2.91 -15.57
N ALA A 670 -65.44 4.20 -15.20
CA ALA A 670 -65.12 5.30 -16.11
C ALA A 670 -63.72 5.14 -16.73
N ARG A 671 -62.69 4.91 -15.91
CA ARG A 671 -61.32 4.62 -16.38
C ARG A 671 -61.22 3.36 -17.23
N SER A 672 -62.08 2.36 -17.01
CA SER A 672 -62.09 1.12 -17.80
C SER A 672 -62.71 1.34 -19.19
N LEU A 673 -63.78 2.12 -19.27
CA LEU A 673 -64.38 2.55 -20.54
C LEU A 673 -63.42 3.46 -21.34
N GLU A 674 -62.77 4.42 -20.67
CA GLU A 674 -61.77 5.34 -21.24
C GLU A 674 -60.56 4.57 -21.84
N ARG A 675 -60.14 3.46 -21.18
CA ARG A 675 -59.11 2.55 -21.68
C ARG A 675 -59.60 1.68 -22.84
N LYS A 676 -60.84 1.17 -22.77
CA LYS A 676 -61.45 0.36 -23.85
C LYS A 676 -61.54 1.17 -25.15
N GLN A 677 -62.01 2.41 -25.07
CA GLN A 677 -62.09 3.33 -26.22
C GLN A 677 -60.70 3.62 -26.81
N ARG A 678 -59.70 3.96 -25.98
CA ARG A 678 -58.31 4.14 -26.46
C ARG A 678 -57.75 2.88 -27.13
N PHE A 679 -58.00 1.70 -26.56
CA PHE A 679 -57.51 0.44 -27.15
C PHE A 679 -58.19 0.12 -28.49
N GLN A 680 -59.47 0.47 -28.66
CA GLN A 680 -60.16 0.37 -29.94
C GLN A 680 -59.60 1.33 -31.00
N ALA A 681 -59.12 2.52 -30.60
CA ALA A 681 -58.51 3.49 -31.51
C ALA A 681 -57.11 3.09 -32.02
N LEU A 682 -56.43 2.14 -31.38
CA LEU A 682 -55.12 1.62 -31.84
C LEU A 682 -55.27 0.76 -33.09
N SER A 683 -54.26 0.77 -33.96
CA SER A 683 -54.15 -0.18 -35.10
C SER A 683 -53.99 -1.63 -34.62
N PRO A 684 -54.25 -2.65 -35.46
CA PRO A 684 -54.13 -4.06 -35.07
C PRO A 684 -52.74 -4.44 -34.52
N ALA A 685 -51.66 -3.93 -35.12
CA ALA A 685 -50.29 -4.18 -34.67
C ALA A 685 -50.01 -3.52 -33.30
N GLU A 686 -50.49 -2.29 -33.10
CA GLU A 686 -50.36 -1.57 -31.83
C GLU A 686 -51.18 -2.22 -30.71
N ARG A 687 -52.37 -2.76 -31.00
CA ARG A 687 -53.14 -3.54 -30.03
C ARG A 687 -52.33 -4.74 -29.52
N GLY A 688 -51.71 -5.51 -30.42
CA GLY A 688 -50.83 -6.63 -30.07
C GLY A 688 -49.63 -6.18 -29.23
N ALA A 689 -48.95 -5.12 -29.64
CA ALA A 689 -47.82 -4.55 -28.89
C ALA A 689 -48.21 -4.05 -27.49
N SER A 690 -49.41 -3.45 -27.35
CA SER A 690 -49.95 -2.94 -26.09
C SER A 690 -50.27 -4.05 -25.09
N VAL A 691 -50.91 -5.13 -25.55
CA VAL A 691 -51.18 -6.33 -24.75
C VAL A 691 -49.86 -6.97 -24.29
N ALA A 692 -48.94 -7.27 -25.23
CA ALA A 692 -47.64 -7.87 -24.91
C ALA A 692 -46.76 -6.99 -24.00
N ALA A 693 -46.88 -5.66 -24.08
CA ALA A 693 -46.21 -4.74 -23.15
C ALA A 693 -46.82 -4.80 -21.74
N TRP A 694 -48.14 -4.92 -21.63
CA TRP A 694 -48.82 -5.04 -20.34
C TRP A 694 -48.57 -6.40 -19.69
N ASP A 695 -48.58 -7.49 -20.45
CA ASP A 695 -48.35 -8.84 -19.91
C ASP A 695 -46.94 -9.02 -19.39
N ARG A 696 -45.92 -8.56 -20.13
CA ARG A 696 -44.53 -8.51 -19.64
C ARG A 696 -44.40 -7.67 -18.38
N HIS A 697 -45.14 -6.56 -18.26
CA HIS A 697 -45.13 -5.74 -17.06
C HIS A 697 -45.79 -6.46 -15.87
N ARG A 698 -46.93 -7.14 -16.08
CA ARG A 698 -47.60 -7.92 -15.03
C ARG A 698 -46.74 -9.07 -14.53
N LEU A 699 -46.15 -9.85 -15.44
CA LEU A 699 -45.23 -10.95 -15.10
C LEU A 699 -44.00 -10.45 -14.35
N ARG A 700 -43.36 -9.36 -14.82
CA ARG A 700 -42.14 -8.81 -14.21
C ARG A 700 -42.32 -8.28 -12.79
N TYR A 701 -43.52 -7.81 -12.43
CA TYR A 701 -43.80 -7.20 -11.13
C TYR A 701 -44.89 -7.94 -10.32
N GLY A 702 -45.23 -9.17 -10.69
CA GLY A 702 -46.18 -10.02 -9.96
C GLY A 702 -47.63 -9.50 -9.92
N LEU A 703 -48.03 -8.62 -10.84
CA LEU A 703 -49.34 -7.92 -10.81
C LEU A 703 -50.53 -8.79 -11.24
N THR A 704 -50.35 -10.11 -11.31
CA THR A 704 -51.37 -11.07 -11.72
C THR A 704 -52.33 -11.30 -10.55
N ALA A 705 -53.40 -10.51 -10.50
CA ALA A 705 -54.42 -10.65 -9.47
C ALA A 705 -55.06 -12.05 -9.51
N GLN A 706 -55.17 -12.68 -8.33
CA GLN A 706 -56.17 -13.70 -8.07
C GLN A 706 -57.53 -13.23 -8.61
N ARG A 707 -58.29 -14.11 -9.26
CA ARG A 707 -59.67 -13.81 -9.66
C ARG A 707 -60.43 -13.35 -8.41
N LEU A 708 -61.13 -12.20 -8.53
CA LEU A 708 -62.15 -11.82 -7.56
C LEU A 708 -63.13 -12.98 -7.40
N ALA A 709 -63.32 -13.44 -6.17
CA ALA A 709 -64.13 -14.61 -5.88
C ALA A 709 -65.63 -14.30 -6.07
N THR A 710 -66.15 -14.62 -7.26
CA THR A 710 -67.59 -14.81 -7.45
C THR A 710 -67.96 -16.21 -6.91
N PRO A 711 -68.93 -16.34 -6.00
CA PRO A 711 -69.22 -17.62 -5.36
C PRO A 711 -70.06 -18.54 -6.26
N ALA A 712 -69.42 -19.55 -6.85
CA ALA A 712 -70.07 -20.75 -7.35
C ALA A 712 -69.07 -21.93 -7.38
N LEU A 713 -69.60 -23.13 -7.16
CA LEU A 713 -68.96 -24.45 -7.20
C LEU A 713 -67.84 -24.54 -8.26
N ASP A 714 -66.63 -25.05 -7.99
CA ASP A 714 -66.37 -26.41 -7.49
C ASP A 714 -64.99 -26.55 -6.83
N ALA A 715 -64.80 -27.66 -6.10
CA ALA A 715 -63.55 -27.95 -5.40
C ALA A 715 -62.43 -28.48 -6.34
N ARG A 716 -61.24 -27.88 -6.27
CA ARG A 716 -59.95 -28.60 -6.25
C ARG A 716 -58.79 -27.74 -5.77
N THR A 717 -57.86 -28.38 -5.07
CA THR A 717 -56.68 -27.81 -4.42
C THR A 717 -55.59 -27.40 -5.41
N ALA A 718 -54.76 -26.44 -5.00
CA ALA A 718 -53.70 -25.88 -5.83
C ALA A 718 -52.43 -26.78 -5.90
N THR A 719 -51.86 -26.87 -7.10
CA THR A 719 -50.41 -27.00 -7.33
C THR A 719 -50.00 -26.14 -8.54
N PRO A 720 -48.83 -25.48 -8.53
CA PRO A 720 -48.44 -24.54 -9.57
C PRO A 720 -47.49 -25.19 -10.60
N ASP A 721 -48.00 -25.74 -11.72
CA ASP A 721 -47.10 -26.25 -12.78
C ASP A 721 -47.70 -26.43 -14.21
N VAL A 722 -48.85 -25.81 -14.54
CA VAL A 722 -49.61 -26.20 -15.77
C VAL A 722 -49.71 -25.11 -16.86
N GLU A 723 -49.48 -23.82 -16.57
CA GLU A 723 -49.65 -22.74 -17.57
C GLU A 723 -48.37 -22.36 -18.36
N GLN A 724 -47.36 -23.21 -18.38
CA GLN A 724 -46.21 -23.05 -19.31
C GLN A 724 -46.45 -23.68 -20.71
N ALA A 725 -47.61 -24.31 -20.92
CA ALA A 725 -47.92 -25.13 -22.10
C ALA A 725 -48.91 -24.50 -23.12
N ALA A 726 -49.38 -23.26 -22.92
CA ALA A 726 -50.54 -22.72 -23.66
C ALA A 726 -50.26 -21.56 -24.65
N LEU A 727 -49.05 -21.00 -24.72
CA LEU A 727 -48.74 -19.81 -25.55
C LEU A 727 -47.40 -19.85 -26.30
N LEU A 728 -47.01 -21.02 -26.78
CA LEU A 728 -46.18 -21.15 -27.99
C LEU A 728 -46.87 -22.12 -28.94
N PRO A 729 -47.24 -21.71 -30.18
CA PRO A 729 -47.58 -22.68 -31.21
C PRO A 729 -46.32 -23.48 -31.57
N ASP A 730 -46.51 -24.78 -31.72
CA ASP A 730 -45.53 -25.78 -32.20
C ASP A 730 -44.32 -26.03 -31.27
N GLY A 731 -44.48 -27.05 -30.41
CA GLY A 731 -43.39 -27.57 -29.56
C GLY A 731 -42.26 -28.22 -30.36
N VAL A 732 -41.11 -28.42 -29.71
CA VAL A 732 -39.85 -28.88 -30.34
C VAL A 732 -40.04 -30.15 -31.20
N ALA A 733 -40.79 -31.14 -30.70
CA ALA A 733 -41.08 -32.36 -31.44
C ALA A 733 -41.90 -32.14 -32.72
N ALA A 734 -42.85 -31.20 -32.72
CA ALA A 734 -43.63 -30.85 -33.91
C ALA A 734 -42.74 -30.10 -34.91
N ARG A 735 -41.96 -29.12 -34.44
CA ARG A 735 -41.03 -28.35 -35.28
C ARG A 735 -39.99 -29.25 -35.95
N ASP A 736 -39.42 -30.19 -35.22
CA ASP A 736 -38.37 -31.09 -35.73
C ASP A 736 -38.98 -32.18 -36.64
N ALA A 737 -40.22 -32.62 -36.39
CA ALA A 737 -40.99 -33.45 -37.34
C ALA A 737 -41.28 -32.70 -38.65
N THR A 738 -41.78 -31.45 -38.59
CA THR A 738 -42.06 -30.64 -39.79
C THR A 738 -40.78 -30.26 -40.54
N PHE A 739 -39.63 -30.17 -39.85
CA PHE A 739 -38.32 -29.98 -40.49
C PHE A 739 -37.88 -31.24 -41.26
N LEU A 740 -38.04 -32.43 -40.67
CA LEU A 740 -37.76 -33.71 -41.33
C LEU A 740 -38.71 -33.97 -42.52
N GLU A 741 -39.99 -33.67 -42.37
CA GLU A 741 -41.01 -33.80 -43.43
C GLU A 741 -40.70 -32.86 -44.62
N ARG A 742 -40.22 -31.63 -44.34
CA ARG A 742 -39.75 -30.70 -45.37
C ARG A 742 -38.44 -31.11 -46.04
N GLN A 743 -37.55 -31.83 -45.35
CA GLN A 743 -36.35 -32.40 -45.98
C GLN A 743 -36.65 -33.64 -46.82
N GLY A 744 -37.63 -34.47 -46.43
CA GLY A 744 -38.11 -35.58 -47.25
C GLY A 744 -38.72 -35.09 -48.58
N ASN A 745 -39.64 -34.13 -48.51
CA ASN A 745 -40.29 -33.57 -49.71
C ASN A 745 -39.30 -32.86 -50.66
N LEU A 746 -38.17 -32.34 -50.15
CA LEU A 746 -37.10 -31.75 -50.96
C LEU A 746 -36.25 -32.79 -51.73
N LEU A 747 -36.26 -34.05 -51.31
CA LEU A 747 -35.59 -35.15 -52.03
C LEU A 747 -36.52 -35.72 -53.11
N ASP A 748 -37.80 -35.90 -52.81
CA ASP A 748 -38.83 -36.34 -53.78
C ASP A 748 -38.97 -35.40 -54.99
N ASP A 749 -38.87 -34.08 -54.80
CA ASP A 749 -38.92 -33.12 -55.90
C ASP A 749 -37.63 -33.11 -56.75
N VAL A 750 -36.48 -33.51 -56.19
CA VAL A 750 -35.22 -33.66 -56.94
C VAL A 750 -35.23 -34.95 -57.77
N GLU A 751 -35.76 -36.06 -57.24
CA GLU A 751 -35.91 -37.30 -58.02
C GLU A 751 -36.97 -37.15 -59.13
N ARG A 752 -38.04 -36.38 -58.91
CA ARG A 752 -39.03 -36.05 -59.96
C ARG A 752 -38.50 -35.13 -61.06
N GLN A 753 -37.54 -34.24 -60.76
CA GLN A 753 -36.86 -33.43 -61.78
C GLN A 753 -35.75 -34.18 -62.54
N ALA A 754 -35.34 -35.36 -62.07
CA ALA A 754 -34.33 -36.21 -62.72
C ALA A 754 -34.94 -37.30 -63.62
N ALA A 755 -36.28 -37.46 -63.65
CA ALA A 755 -36.99 -38.54 -64.32
C ALA A 755 -38.00 -38.07 -65.40
N GLY A 756 -37.82 -36.84 -65.93
CA GLY A 756 -38.63 -36.26 -67.02
C GLY A 756 -37.78 -35.58 -68.09
#